data_AF-A0A1S1QNU9-F1
#
_entry.id   AF-A0A1S1QNU9-F1
#
_cell.length_a   1.000
_cell.length_b   1.000
_cell.length_c   1.000
_cell.angle_alpha   90.00
_cell.angle_beta   90.00
_cell.angle_gamma   90.00
#
_symmetry.space_group_name_H-M   'P 1'
#
loop_
_entity.id
_entity.type
_entity.pdbx_description
1 polymer ?
#
loop_
_entity_poly.entity_id
_entity_poly.type
_entity_poly.pdbx_seq_one_letter_code
_entity_poly.pdbx_strand_id
1 'polypeptide(L)'
;MSWHEGPGLGPDAEAFRGQVCGWLTDSLAPARTAAHADPRDRTGLDEQFERRLQRAAGARGWLGISVPTELGGGGRPASFAAVFDYEAAYHDAPLVDTALTLAGPPVLAFASPDQRDRLVGPMLRGEIEMCIAYSEPGAGNDLASLTSTALALPGGGYRLSGHKTLVTGGGKADVCLTVARTNPAVPARRGVSMFLVDTALPGVTLVPRRTMAGYDLWDVLFDDVELPADALLGTRDDGWRQLSYAVERERTGMFSLGWCQRLFDEVHRYLATPVDGETPACVGTPACVGAPADVGTPADGHRPLDDLRLADGLAAQWTQLRDARHAAARLIREELAGQRSGASASAAKVLLTEYAQRLAQFATEAAGPAGTIGGTLFGPAAPGAPAAGRFAFEYLFRFDGTVSVGANELHRDGIAASALGLRAPRPSAEARQPDRVPTRPGPAAQRPGAGSLGDAGAPGDAPTLRAPIRELLGSWRLGRLAGVQSTSRGYDERLWSALLREAWPAAAATSDAWLTTARVVAEELGYARCPLPVHSGLAQVDAALWALGDAGAKHREELRRGTTRYALCAHDGLGSPAWERAGVIARAAPDGSWRLSGRARFVPYADSADVFLLPARLTTGPGRRGLLLAAVPATAAGLRLTTHRTLSEDHLGDVDLAEVVLRPDQVLAQDDTGGRDSDRAGDRNGGDDGDGGGDGAASRALAAALAMGTMALSAELTGLAAGLLRAAIDHARARTAFGQPLAAFQAVRHRAADMYLDVLCARDATAAACDVLTTTAPEPLDDHARAVVAAAKVTATAAALRAATGAHQLCGGWGHLDDAGLHHYTRAVKAAEGQLGSPSFHRATIAHHLRGCHPAPAPR
;
A
#
# COMPACT_ATOMS: atom_id res chain seq x y z
N MET A 1 -21.44 -10.34 1.03
CA MET A 1 -20.08 -10.79 0.65
C MET A 1 -19.11 -10.43 1.77
N SER A 2 -18.09 -11.27 2.04
CA SER A 2 -16.98 -10.93 2.93
C SER A 2 -16.00 -10.02 2.17
N TRP A 3 -15.52 -8.95 2.81
CA TRP A 3 -14.51 -8.05 2.22
C TRP A 3 -13.07 -8.53 2.47
N HIS A 4 -12.90 -9.56 3.31
CA HIS A 4 -11.59 -10.06 3.72
C HIS A 4 -10.82 -10.61 2.50
N GLU A 5 -9.74 -9.92 2.14
CA GLU A 5 -8.83 -10.31 1.06
C GLU A 5 -7.61 -11.04 1.63
N GLY A 6 -7.31 -12.20 1.05
CA GLY A 6 -6.07 -12.92 1.34
C GLY A 6 -4.80 -12.18 0.90
N PRO A 7 -3.62 -12.78 1.07
CA PRO A 7 -2.35 -12.14 0.72
C PRO A 7 -2.15 -11.95 -0.80
N GLY A 8 -2.95 -12.59 -1.66
CA GLY A 8 -2.95 -12.33 -3.10
C GLY A 8 -1.70 -12.85 -3.82
N LEU A 9 -1.28 -14.08 -3.51
CA LEU A 9 0.00 -14.66 -3.98
C LEU A 9 -0.16 -15.71 -5.09
N GLY A 10 -1.27 -15.66 -5.83
CA GLY A 10 -1.58 -16.56 -6.95
C GLY A 10 -2.52 -17.72 -6.58
N PRO A 11 -3.11 -18.39 -7.59
CA PRO A 11 -4.18 -19.37 -7.39
C PRO A 11 -3.76 -20.59 -6.57
N ASP A 12 -2.54 -21.13 -6.79
CA ASP A 12 -2.07 -22.30 -6.06
C ASP A 12 -1.84 -22.01 -4.57
N ALA A 13 -1.34 -20.80 -4.27
CA ALA A 13 -1.14 -20.33 -2.91
C ALA A 13 -2.49 -20.11 -2.21
N GLU A 14 -3.50 -19.58 -2.91
CA GLU A 14 -4.86 -19.41 -2.39
C GLU A 14 -5.57 -20.76 -2.15
N ALA A 15 -5.36 -21.75 -3.02
CA ALA A 15 -5.87 -23.10 -2.78
C ALA A 15 -5.24 -23.74 -1.52
N PHE A 16 -3.95 -23.51 -1.29
CA PHE A 16 -3.27 -23.96 -0.08
C PHE A 16 -3.76 -23.24 1.18
N ARG A 17 -4.06 -21.95 1.07
CA ARG A 17 -4.61 -21.13 2.16
C ARG A 17 -5.82 -21.77 2.82
N GLY A 18 -6.77 -22.31 2.03
CA GLY A 18 -7.95 -22.99 2.54
C GLY A 18 -7.62 -24.22 3.42
N GLN A 19 -6.57 -24.96 3.06
CA GLN A 19 -6.09 -26.11 3.85
C GLN A 19 -5.48 -25.65 5.18
N VAL A 20 -4.70 -24.56 5.15
CA VAL A 20 -4.10 -23.95 6.34
C VAL A 20 -5.18 -23.44 7.29
N CYS A 21 -6.17 -22.71 6.79
CA CYS A 21 -7.29 -22.18 7.59
C CYS A 21 -8.06 -23.30 8.31
N GLY A 22 -8.40 -24.38 7.59
CA GLY A 22 -9.13 -25.50 8.16
C GLY A 22 -8.37 -26.16 9.31
N TRP A 23 -7.08 -26.45 9.10
CA TRP A 23 -6.25 -27.03 10.15
C TRP A 23 -6.02 -26.10 11.34
N LEU A 24 -5.80 -24.81 11.11
CA LEU A 24 -5.62 -23.83 12.18
C LEU A 24 -6.88 -23.75 13.06
N THR A 25 -8.04 -23.73 12.43
CA THR A 25 -9.34 -23.74 13.14
C THR A 25 -9.45 -24.97 14.05
N ASP A 26 -9.18 -26.15 13.51
CA ASP A 26 -9.28 -27.41 14.29
C ASP A 26 -8.23 -27.48 15.41
N SER A 27 -7.00 -27.03 15.12
CA SER A 27 -5.86 -27.18 16.02
C SER A 27 -5.83 -26.14 17.14
N LEU A 28 -6.44 -24.96 16.92
CA LEU A 28 -6.52 -23.88 17.91
C LEU A 28 -7.78 -23.95 18.77
N ALA A 29 -8.78 -24.78 18.42
CA ALA A 29 -10.00 -24.93 19.21
C ALA A 29 -9.74 -25.20 20.72
N PRO A 30 -8.74 -26.03 21.12
CA PRO A 30 -8.42 -26.21 22.54
C PRO A 30 -7.76 -24.98 23.21
N ALA A 31 -6.98 -24.20 22.45
CA ALA A 31 -6.22 -23.03 22.93
C ALA A 31 -7.13 -21.91 23.49
N ARG A 32 -8.38 -21.88 23.02
CA ARG A 32 -9.38 -20.86 23.34
C ARG A 32 -10.12 -21.12 24.66
N THR A 33 -9.62 -22.08 25.43
CA THR A 33 -10.06 -22.34 26.81
C THR A 33 -9.11 -21.66 27.78
N ALA A 34 -9.61 -21.19 28.93
CA ALA A 34 -8.77 -20.56 29.96
C ALA A 34 -7.65 -21.49 30.51
N ALA A 35 -7.68 -22.78 30.19
CA ALA A 35 -6.69 -23.77 30.62
C ALA A 35 -5.30 -23.59 29.99
N HIS A 36 -5.21 -22.92 28.83
CA HIS A 36 -3.95 -22.74 28.10
C HIS A 36 -3.44 -21.30 28.09
N ALA A 37 -4.10 -20.38 28.79
CA ALA A 37 -3.70 -18.98 28.81
C ALA A 37 -2.46 -18.76 29.69
N ASP A 38 -1.36 -18.27 29.10
CA ASP A 38 -0.22 -17.71 29.83
C ASP A 38 -0.03 -16.24 29.42
N PRO A 39 -0.46 -15.27 30.24
CA PRO A 39 -0.33 -13.87 29.91
C PRO A 39 1.13 -13.39 29.93
N ARG A 40 2.09 -14.19 30.41
CA ARG A 40 3.51 -13.85 30.36
C ARG A 40 4.15 -14.27 29.04
N ASP A 41 3.57 -15.21 28.31
CA ASP A 41 4.05 -15.53 26.98
C ASP A 41 3.58 -14.47 25.97
N ARG A 42 4.42 -14.18 24.98
CA ARG A 42 4.10 -13.23 23.89
C ARG A 42 2.91 -13.71 23.07
N THR A 43 2.75 -15.01 22.90
CA THR A 43 1.61 -15.58 22.19
C THR A 43 0.37 -15.60 23.06
N GLY A 44 0.49 -15.47 24.39
CA GLY A 44 -0.60 -15.61 25.34
C GLY A 44 -0.97 -17.07 25.66
N LEU A 45 -0.20 -18.05 25.17
CA LEU A 45 -0.44 -19.48 25.35
C LEU A 45 0.70 -20.16 26.10
N ASP A 46 0.37 -21.22 26.86
CA ASP A 46 1.39 -21.99 27.58
C ASP A 46 2.30 -22.81 26.63
N GLU A 47 3.55 -23.00 27.06
CA GLU A 47 4.58 -23.71 26.29
C GLU A 47 4.16 -25.14 25.90
N GLN A 48 3.36 -25.82 26.74
CA GLN A 48 2.93 -27.18 26.47
C GLN A 48 2.01 -27.24 25.25
N PHE A 49 1.10 -26.27 25.12
CA PHE A 49 0.23 -26.11 23.95
C PHE A 49 1.04 -25.74 22.71
N GLU A 50 1.94 -24.76 22.82
CA GLU A 50 2.78 -24.31 21.71
C GLU A 50 3.59 -25.47 21.11
N ARG A 51 4.31 -26.23 21.94
CA ARG A 51 5.13 -27.37 21.49
C ARG A 51 4.29 -28.47 20.84
N ARG A 52 3.06 -28.72 21.33
CA ARG A 52 2.13 -29.68 20.68
C ARG A 52 1.73 -29.19 19.29
N LEU A 53 1.40 -27.91 19.16
CA LEU A 53 0.99 -27.33 17.89
C LEU A 53 2.15 -27.30 16.88
N GLN A 54 3.35 -26.91 17.31
CA GLN A 54 4.57 -26.94 16.49
C GLN A 54 4.87 -28.35 15.97
N ARG A 55 4.81 -29.39 16.83
CA ARG A 55 4.97 -30.79 16.38
C ARG A 55 3.90 -31.22 15.40
N ALA A 56 2.65 -30.81 15.60
CA ALA A 56 1.56 -31.10 14.67
C ALA A 56 1.75 -30.42 13.31
N ALA A 57 2.30 -29.20 13.28
CA ALA A 57 2.69 -28.50 12.06
C ALA A 57 3.87 -29.21 11.37
N GLY A 58 4.89 -29.60 12.14
CA GLY A 58 6.06 -30.32 11.64
C GLY A 58 5.70 -31.67 11.02
N ALA A 59 4.81 -32.44 11.64
CA ALA A 59 4.30 -33.70 11.10
C ALA A 59 3.55 -33.55 9.75
N ARG A 60 3.08 -32.35 9.43
CA ARG A 60 2.46 -32.01 8.13
C ARG A 60 3.44 -31.38 7.14
N GLY A 61 4.69 -31.15 7.54
CA GLY A 61 5.69 -30.44 6.74
C GLY A 61 5.46 -28.93 6.67
N TRP A 62 4.69 -28.35 7.60
CA TRP A 62 4.27 -26.94 7.53
C TRP A 62 5.32 -25.97 8.06
N LEU A 63 6.22 -26.42 8.93
CA LEU A 63 7.35 -25.61 9.37
C LEU A 63 8.41 -25.46 8.26
N GLY A 64 8.58 -26.50 7.44
CA GLY A 64 9.60 -26.59 6.40
C GLY A 64 9.13 -26.34 4.98
N ILE A 65 7.99 -25.65 4.77
CA ILE A 65 7.29 -25.56 3.47
C ILE A 65 8.23 -25.23 2.31
N SER A 66 9.07 -24.20 2.48
CA SER A 66 9.99 -23.70 1.46
C SER A 66 11.45 -24.09 1.70
N VAL A 67 11.73 -24.88 2.74
CA VAL A 67 13.08 -25.43 2.94
C VAL A 67 13.40 -26.39 1.78
N PRO A 68 14.59 -26.33 1.18
CA PRO A 68 14.97 -27.21 0.07
C PRO A 68 14.81 -28.69 0.40
N THR A 69 14.42 -29.48 -0.61
CA THR A 69 14.21 -30.93 -0.47
C THR A 69 15.47 -31.67 -0.05
N GLU A 70 16.65 -31.19 -0.45
CA GLU A 70 17.95 -31.77 -0.09
C GLU A 70 18.27 -31.60 1.40
N LEU A 71 17.58 -30.68 2.07
CA LEU A 71 17.68 -30.44 3.51
C LEU A 71 16.50 -31.08 4.27
N GLY A 72 15.68 -31.91 3.60
CA GLY A 72 14.52 -32.58 4.20
C GLY A 72 13.24 -31.74 4.25
N GLY A 73 13.23 -30.57 3.62
CA GLY A 73 12.08 -29.67 3.56
C GLY A 73 11.08 -29.98 2.45
N GLY A 74 10.05 -29.14 2.33
CA GLY A 74 8.97 -29.30 1.36
C GLY A 74 9.27 -28.79 -0.06
N GLY A 75 10.31 -27.96 -0.24
CA GLY A 75 10.73 -27.42 -1.54
C GLY A 75 9.70 -26.56 -2.28
N ARG A 76 8.64 -26.08 -1.59
CA ARG A 76 7.59 -25.29 -2.24
C ARG A 76 8.02 -23.83 -2.41
N PRO A 77 7.53 -23.12 -3.43
CA PRO A 77 7.80 -21.70 -3.62
C PRO A 77 7.50 -20.86 -2.37
N ALA A 78 8.21 -19.74 -2.21
CA ALA A 78 8.08 -18.83 -1.06
C ALA A 78 6.65 -18.30 -0.85
N SER A 79 5.80 -18.29 -1.89
CA SER A 79 4.38 -17.93 -1.78
C SER A 79 3.59 -18.86 -0.84
N PHE A 80 3.96 -20.14 -0.74
CA PHE A 80 3.28 -21.08 0.16
C PHE A 80 3.64 -20.84 1.62
N ALA A 81 4.92 -20.62 1.92
CA ALA A 81 5.36 -20.24 3.26
C ALA A 81 4.75 -18.88 3.66
N ALA A 82 4.70 -17.92 2.75
CA ALA A 82 4.08 -16.62 2.98
C ALA A 82 2.58 -16.71 3.31
N VAL A 83 1.82 -17.58 2.63
CA VAL A 83 0.41 -17.85 2.97
C VAL A 83 0.30 -18.48 4.36
N PHE A 84 1.16 -19.44 4.68
CA PHE A 84 1.16 -20.06 6.00
C PHE A 84 1.45 -19.05 7.12
N ASP A 85 2.48 -18.22 6.97
CA ASP A 85 2.84 -17.15 7.90
C ASP A 85 1.69 -16.15 8.11
N TYR A 86 1.04 -15.74 7.02
CA TYR A 86 -0.10 -14.83 7.05
C TYR A 86 -1.28 -15.44 7.83
N GLU A 87 -1.66 -16.69 7.52
CA GLU A 87 -2.78 -17.35 8.17
C GLU A 87 -2.52 -17.69 9.63
N ALA A 88 -1.30 -18.13 9.94
CA ALA A 88 -0.86 -18.36 11.32
C ALA A 88 -0.99 -17.07 12.14
N ALA A 89 -0.52 -15.93 11.62
CA ALA A 89 -0.68 -14.64 12.30
C ALA A 89 -2.15 -14.21 12.41
N TYR A 90 -2.94 -14.35 11.34
CA TYR A 90 -4.35 -13.96 11.35
C TYR A 90 -5.15 -14.75 12.40
N HIS A 91 -4.84 -16.03 12.58
CA HIS A 91 -5.47 -16.89 13.58
C HIS A 91 -4.84 -16.79 14.98
N ASP A 92 -3.85 -15.90 15.16
CA ASP A 92 -3.07 -15.76 16.39
C ASP A 92 -2.40 -17.09 16.82
N ALA A 93 -2.04 -17.93 15.86
CA ALA A 93 -1.39 -19.21 16.12
C ALA A 93 0.05 -18.98 16.63
N PRO A 94 0.52 -19.71 17.67
CA PRO A 94 1.89 -19.64 18.17
C PRO A 94 2.87 -20.41 17.24
N LEU A 95 2.76 -20.14 15.94
CA LEU A 95 3.51 -20.80 14.86
C LEU A 95 4.45 -19.82 14.13
N VAL A 96 4.74 -18.68 14.76
CA VAL A 96 5.95 -17.93 14.44
C VAL A 96 7.13 -18.75 14.97
N ASP A 97 7.52 -19.78 14.22
CA ASP A 97 8.57 -20.72 14.63
C ASP A 97 9.92 -19.98 14.69
N THR A 98 10.38 -19.71 15.91
CA THR A 98 11.66 -19.04 16.13
C THR A 98 12.84 -19.91 15.69
N ALA A 99 12.67 -21.24 15.60
CA ALA A 99 13.69 -22.17 15.09
C ALA A 99 13.87 -22.07 13.58
N LEU A 100 12.83 -22.24 12.76
CA LEU A 100 12.99 -22.18 11.29
C LEU A 100 12.87 -20.78 10.68
N THR A 101 11.97 -19.94 11.19
CA THR A 101 11.73 -18.62 10.60
C THR A 101 12.84 -17.63 10.95
N LEU A 102 13.32 -17.65 12.20
CA LEU A 102 14.32 -16.69 12.69
C LEU A 102 15.74 -17.27 12.71
N ALA A 103 15.98 -18.33 13.51
CA ALA A 103 17.32 -18.94 13.61
C ALA A 103 17.67 -19.79 12.38
N GLY A 104 16.66 -20.23 11.63
CA GLY A 104 16.80 -21.19 10.53
C GLY A 104 17.63 -20.71 9.36
N PRO A 105 17.46 -19.49 8.81
CA PRO A 105 18.23 -19.05 7.66
C PRO A 105 19.75 -19.18 7.82
N PRO A 106 20.40 -18.69 8.89
CA PRO A 106 21.85 -18.90 9.05
C PRO A 106 22.19 -20.37 9.34
N VAL A 107 21.36 -21.13 10.05
CA VAL A 107 21.61 -22.56 10.30
C VAL A 107 21.60 -23.36 8.99
N LEU A 108 20.55 -23.22 8.17
CA LEU A 108 20.41 -23.90 6.88
C LEU A 108 21.54 -23.54 5.91
N ALA A 109 22.02 -22.29 5.96
CA ALA A 109 23.06 -21.79 5.06
C ALA A 109 24.49 -22.16 5.49
N PHE A 110 24.78 -22.17 6.79
CA PHE A 110 26.17 -22.20 7.31
C PHE A 110 26.49 -23.38 8.22
N ALA A 111 25.53 -24.22 8.59
CA ALA A 111 25.79 -25.39 9.42
C ALA A 111 26.74 -26.38 8.73
N SER A 112 27.63 -26.99 9.50
CA SER A 112 28.39 -28.16 9.06
C SER A 112 27.44 -29.35 8.78
N PRO A 113 27.88 -30.40 8.06
CA PRO A 113 27.07 -31.61 7.89
C PRO A 113 26.55 -32.18 9.22
N ASP A 114 27.42 -32.35 10.21
CA ASP A 114 27.05 -32.87 11.54
C ASP A 114 26.03 -31.96 12.26
N GLN A 115 26.21 -30.64 12.16
CA GLN A 115 25.25 -29.67 12.71
C GLN A 115 23.89 -29.76 11.99
N ARG A 116 23.90 -29.95 10.66
CA ARG A 116 22.66 -30.11 9.89
C ARG A 116 21.91 -31.37 10.29
N ASP A 117 22.60 -32.50 10.39
CA ASP A 117 22.03 -33.78 10.79
C ASP A 117 21.42 -33.70 12.19
N ARG A 118 22.09 -32.99 13.11
CA ARG A 118 21.60 -32.80 14.49
C ARG A 118 20.41 -31.84 14.58
N LEU A 119 20.37 -30.76 13.79
CA LEU A 119 19.45 -29.65 14.01
C LEU A 119 18.29 -29.60 13.01
N VAL A 120 18.57 -29.73 11.72
CA VAL A 120 17.57 -29.41 10.68
C VAL A 120 16.39 -30.37 10.73
N GLY A 121 16.64 -31.67 10.89
CA GLY A 121 15.57 -32.66 11.04
C GLY A 121 14.64 -32.37 12.22
N PRO A 122 15.16 -32.24 13.45
CA PRO A 122 14.35 -31.84 14.62
C PRO A 122 13.62 -30.50 14.45
N MET A 123 14.25 -29.49 13.85
CA MET A 123 13.61 -28.20 13.55
C MET A 123 12.39 -28.40 12.65
N LEU A 124 12.52 -29.16 11.55
CA LEU A 124 11.43 -29.45 10.62
C LEU A 124 10.27 -30.22 11.27
N ARG A 125 10.54 -30.99 12.32
CA ARG A 125 9.53 -31.75 13.08
C ARG A 125 8.95 -30.98 14.27
N GLY A 126 9.42 -29.77 14.55
CA GLY A 126 9.01 -28.99 15.73
C GLY A 126 9.44 -29.63 17.05
N GLU A 127 10.56 -30.34 17.05
CA GLU A 127 11.10 -31.04 18.23
C GLU A 127 12.06 -30.17 19.06
N ILE A 128 12.59 -29.11 18.46
CA ILE A 128 13.54 -28.18 19.06
C ILE A 128 13.04 -26.75 18.88
N GLU A 129 13.15 -25.94 19.92
CA GLU A 129 12.86 -24.51 19.89
C GLU A 129 14.17 -23.72 20.01
N MET A 130 14.30 -22.65 19.23
CA MET A 130 15.50 -21.83 19.26
C MET A 130 15.15 -20.37 19.56
N CYS A 131 16.11 -19.63 20.11
CA CYS A 131 16.01 -18.17 20.22
C CYS A 131 17.20 -17.48 19.57
N ILE A 132 17.03 -16.20 19.27
CA ILE A 132 18.09 -15.33 18.77
C ILE A 132 18.51 -14.37 19.88
N ALA A 133 19.79 -14.38 20.22
CA ALA A 133 20.37 -13.52 21.24
C ALA A 133 21.52 -12.67 20.66
N TYR A 134 21.17 -11.72 19.78
CA TYR A 134 22.15 -10.82 19.17
C TYR A 134 22.41 -9.58 20.03
N SER A 135 21.33 -8.90 20.42
CA SER A 135 21.37 -7.59 21.10
C SER A 135 21.95 -7.68 22.50
N GLU A 136 22.69 -6.64 22.87
CA GLU A 136 23.27 -6.43 24.20
C GLU A 136 22.79 -5.08 24.75
N PRO A 137 22.84 -4.85 26.08
CA PRO A 137 22.46 -3.55 26.65
C PRO A 137 23.16 -2.35 26.01
N GLY A 138 24.43 -2.53 25.58
CA GLY A 138 25.22 -1.53 24.87
C GLY A 138 25.23 -1.65 23.35
N ALA A 139 24.58 -2.67 22.76
CA ALA A 139 24.63 -2.95 21.33
C ALA A 139 23.29 -3.44 20.79
N GLY A 140 22.43 -2.49 20.38
CA GLY A 140 21.17 -2.72 19.68
C GLY A 140 21.29 -2.43 18.19
N ASN A 141 20.93 -1.21 17.77
CA ASN A 141 21.04 -0.78 16.36
C ASN A 141 22.47 -0.85 15.82
N ASP A 142 23.49 -0.57 16.65
CA ASP A 142 24.90 -0.77 16.31
C ASP A 142 25.39 -2.14 16.80
N LEU A 143 24.88 -3.22 16.20
CA LEU A 143 25.30 -4.59 16.53
C LEU A 143 26.81 -4.82 16.38
N ALA A 144 27.52 -3.97 15.60
CA ALA A 144 28.98 -4.10 15.46
C ALA A 144 29.72 -3.78 16.77
N SER A 145 29.11 -3.02 17.67
CA SER A 145 29.67 -2.64 18.96
C SER A 145 29.43 -3.66 20.08
N LEU A 146 28.97 -4.87 19.74
CA LEU A 146 28.83 -5.97 20.70
C LEU A 146 30.14 -6.25 21.46
N THR A 147 29.98 -6.72 22.70
CA THR A 147 31.02 -6.88 23.71
C THR A 147 31.13 -8.30 24.25
N SER A 148 30.12 -9.16 24.08
CA SER A 148 30.23 -10.58 24.44
C SER A 148 31.44 -11.20 23.75
N THR A 149 32.20 -12.04 24.47
CA THR A 149 33.44 -12.65 23.98
C THR A 149 33.32 -14.16 23.91
N ALA A 150 33.97 -14.77 22.91
CA ALA A 150 34.15 -16.21 22.83
C ALA A 150 35.65 -16.50 22.65
N LEU A 151 36.34 -16.80 23.74
CA LEU A 151 37.79 -17.03 23.76
C LEU A 151 38.09 -18.49 23.48
N ALA A 152 39.04 -18.78 22.59
CA ALA A 152 39.39 -20.16 22.28
C ALA A 152 40.00 -20.88 23.49
N LEU A 153 39.57 -22.11 23.73
CA LEU A 153 40.09 -22.99 24.77
C LEU A 153 41.12 -23.98 24.20
N PRO A 154 42.10 -24.45 25.01
CA PRO A 154 42.91 -25.61 24.67
C PRO A 154 42.00 -26.80 24.35
N GLY A 155 42.16 -27.43 23.19
CA GLY A 155 41.30 -28.54 22.75
C GLY A 155 40.22 -28.18 21.72
N GLY A 156 40.12 -26.91 21.31
CA GLY A 156 39.36 -26.49 20.12
C GLY A 156 37.96 -25.92 20.39
N GLY A 157 37.52 -25.89 21.65
CA GLY A 157 36.28 -25.23 22.08
C GLY A 157 36.44 -23.72 22.35
N TYR A 158 35.42 -23.12 22.96
CA TYR A 158 35.39 -21.70 23.31
C TYR A 158 34.87 -21.49 24.74
N ARG A 159 35.31 -20.42 25.39
CA ARG A 159 34.70 -19.88 26.62
C ARG A 159 33.91 -18.64 26.27
N LEU A 160 32.59 -18.70 26.42
CA LEU A 160 31.66 -17.63 26.10
C LEU A 160 31.27 -16.87 27.36
N SER A 161 31.45 -15.54 27.33
CA SER A 161 31.06 -14.65 28.43
C SER A 161 30.38 -13.41 27.86
N GLY A 162 29.29 -12.95 28.49
CA GLY A 162 28.54 -11.80 28.01
C GLY A 162 27.11 -11.71 28.50
N HIS A 163 26.39 -10.68 28.02
CA HIS A 163 25.00 -10.39 28.38
C HIS A 163 24.21 -10.03 27.13
N LYS A 164 23.27 -10.90 26.77
CA LYS A 164 22.27 -10.64 25.73
C LYS A 164 20.95 -10.22 26.35
N THR A 165 20.21 -9.37 25.66
CA THR A 165 18.96 -8.77 26.17
C THR A 165 17.89 -8.73 25.10
N LEU A 166 16.63 -8.53 25.51
CA LEU A 166 15.46 -8.46 24.64
C LEU A 166 15.24 -9.75 23.80
N VAL A 167 15.64 -10.90 24.35
CA VAL A 167 15.53 -12.19 23.67
C VAL A 167 14.09 -12.68 23.73
N THR A 168 13.46 -12.82 22.57
CA THR A 168 12.11 -13.40 22.46
C THR A 168 12.20 -14.91 22.63
N GLY A 169 11.33 -15.50 23.45
CA GLY A 169 11.27 -16.96 23.66
C GLY A 169 12.47 -17.55 24.40
N GLY A 170 13.29 -16.75 25.07
CA GLY A 170 14.49 -17.24 25.78
C GLY A 170 14.18 -18.33 26.81
N GLY A 171 13.09 -18.19 27.58
CA GLY A 171 12.69 -19.15 28.62
C GLY A 171 12.26 -20.53 28.13
N LYS A 172 12.00 -20.69 26.82
CA LYS A 172 11.54 -21.93 26.19
C LYS A 172 12.51 -22.50 25.16
N ALA A 173 13.56 -21.77 24.83
CA ALA A 173 14.51 -22.20 23.81
C ALA A 173 15.42 -23.31 24.32
N ASP A 174 15.58 -24.37 23.52
CA ASP A 174 16.56 -25.43 23.73
C ASP A 174 17.95 -24.96 23.27
N VAL A 175 18.00 -24.16 22.20
CA VAL A 175 19.25 -23.64 21.64
C VAL A 175 19.16 -22.13 21.38
N CYS A 176 20.15 -21.40 21.88
CA CYS A 176 20.35 -19.98 21.65
C CYS A 176 21.35 -19.75 20.51
N LEU A 177 20.91 -19.10 19.42
CA LEU A 177 21.80 -18.59 18.38
C LEU A 177 22.33 -17.21 18.77
N THR A 178 23.64 -17.09 18.97
CA THR A 178 24.28 -15.86 19.46
C THR A 178 25.49 -15.47 18.62
N VAL A 179 25.93 -14.22 18.79
CA VAL A 179 27.16 -13.69 18.19
C VAL A 179 28.08 -13.10 19.25
N ALA A 180 29.36 -13.41 19.15
CA ALA A 180 30.38 -12.96 20.12
C ALA A 180 31.69 -12.59 19.42
N ARG A 181 32.46 -11.70 20.05
CA ARG A 181 33.81 -11.31 19.65
C ARG A 181 34.76 -12.48 19.88
N THR A 182 35.32 -13.00 18.79
CA THR A 182 36.33 -14.08 18.78
C THR A 182 37.73 -13.57 18.50
N ASN A 183 37.85 -12.36 17.93
CA ASN A 183 39.14 -11.76 17.62
C ASN A 183 39.10 -10.23 17.88
N PRO A 184 39.54 -9.78 19.07
CA PRO A 184 39.54 -8.36 19.42
C PRO A 184 40.63 -7.55 18.70
N ALA A 185 41.59 -8.20 18.02
CA ALA A 185 42.69 -7.52 17.34
C ALA A 185 42.29 -6.92 15.97
N VAL A 186 41.11 -7.25 15.47
CA VAL A 186 40.60 -6.77 14.18
C VAL A 186 39.30 -5.98 14.37
N PRO A 187 38.93 -5.10 13.42
CA PRO A 187 37.65 -4.40 13.47
C PRO A 187 36.48 -5.37 13.62
N ALA A 188 35.47 -4.96 14.38
CA ALA A 188 34.38 -5.82 14.83
C ALA A 188 33.74 -6.68 13.74
N ARG A 189 33.43 -6.06 12.59
CA ARG A 189 32.81 -6.74 11.43
C ARG A 189 33.68 -7.83 10.80
N ARG A 190 34.91 -8.02 11.26
CA ARG A 190 35.87 -9.05 10.83
C ARG A 190 36.36 -9.93 11.98
N GLY A 191 35.82 -9.78 13.19
CA GLY A 191 36.33 -10.44 14.40
C GLY A 191 35.25 -11.00 15.31
N VAL A 192 34.05 -11.24 14.76
CA VAL A 192 32.93 -11.88 15.47
C VAL A 192 32.62 -13.22 14.83
N SER A 193 32.13 -14.15 15.64
CA SER A 193 31.65 -15.46 15.19
C SER A 193 30.25 -15.72 15.70
N MET A 194 29.53 -16.61 15.01
CA MET A 194 28.18 -17.04 15.38
C MET A 194 28.24 -18.40 16.07
N PHE A 195 27.44 -18.60 17.12
CA PHE A 195 27.46 -19.79 17.96
C PHE A 195 26.06 -20.32 18.23
N LEU A 196 25.95 -21.65 18.28
CA LEU A 196 24.81 -22.41 18.74
C LEU A 196 25.08 -22.83 20.19
N VAL A 197 24.30 -22.31 21.14
CA VAL A 197 24.52 -22.51 22.58
C VAL A 197 23.33 -23.24 23.16
N ASP A 198 23.54 -24.43 23.70
CA ASP A 198 22.53 -25.14 24.49
C ASP A 198 22.23 -24.33 25.77
N THR A 199 20.96 -24.00 25.98
CA THR A 199 20.52 -23.14 27.09
C THR A 199 20.60 -23.81 28.45
N ALA A 200 20.76 -25.14 28.50
CA ALA A 200 20.96 -25.92 29.72
C ALA A 200 22.43 -26.03 30.14
N LEU A 201 23.38 -25.49 29.36
CA LEU A 201 24.80 -25.52 29.73
C LEU A 201 25.06 -24.76 31.04
N PRO A 202 25.92 -25.29 31.93
CA PRO A 202 26.36 -24.56 33.11
C PRO A 202 26.94 -23.18 32.73
N GLY A 203 26.54 -22.15 33.49
CA GLY A 203 26.94 -20.75 33.24
C GLY A 203 25.96 -19.96 32.36
N VAL A 204 24.96 -20.61 31.75
CA VAL A 204 23.85 -19.91 31.09
C VAL A 204 22.77 -19.57 32.13
N THR A 205 22.41 -18.29 32.26
CA THR A 205 21.31 -17.85 33.13
C THR A 205 20.29 -17.05 32.34
N LEU A 206 19.02 -17.44 32.46
CA LEU A 206 17.88 -16.78 31.82
C LEU A 206 17.15 -15.91 32.83
N VAL A 207 17.01 -14.61 32.57
CA VAL A 207 16.34 -13.66 33.46
C VAL A 207 15.15 -13.02 32.75
N PRO A 208 13.90 -13.22 33.21
CA PRO A 208 12.73 -12.63 32.57
C PRO A 208 12.69 -11.11 32.78
N ARG A 209 12.23 -10.39 31.76
CA ARG A 209 12.09 -8.93 31.69
C ARG A 209 10.70 -8.59 31.17
N ARG A 210 9.88 -8.02 32.05
CA ARG A 210 8.48 -7.68 31.76
C ARG A 210 8.37 -6.51 30.78
N THR A 211 7.56 -6.65 29.73
CA THR A 211 7.24 -5.55 28.80
C THR A 211 5.99 -4.75 29.22
N MET A 212 5.77 -3.59 28.61
CA MET A 212 4.57 -2.77 28.87
C MET A 212 3.26 -3.45 28.42
N ALA A 213 3.31 -4.29 27.39
CA ALA A 213 2.18 -5.08 26.91
C ALA A 213 1.94 -6.32 27.79
N GLY A 214 2.80 -6.53 28.79
CA GLY A 214 2.63 -7.57 29.77
C GLY A 214 3.04 -8.95 29.30
N TYR A 215 3.92 -9.11 28.32
CA TYR A 215 4.63 -10.39 28.08
C TYR A 215 6.10 -10.28 28.49
N ASP A 216 6.79 -11.39 28.63
CA ASP A 216 8.19 -11.44 29.07
C ASP A 216 9.14 -11.57 27.87
N LEU A 217 10.15 -10.70 27.84
CA LEU A 217 11.39 -10.92 27.09
C LEU A 217 12.46 -11.47 28.06
N TRP A 218 13.59 -11.91 27.53
CA TRP A 218 14.62 -12.55 28.35
C TRP A 218 15.97 -11.87 28.19
N ASP A 219 16.68 -11.72 29.31
CA ASP A 219 18.13 -11.57 29.31
C ASP A 219 18.76 -12.97 29.34
N VAL A 220 19.82 -13.17 28.55
CA VAL A 220 20.63 -14.39 28.54
C VAL A 220 22.04 -14.00 28.99
N LEU A 221 22.42 -14.45 30.18
CA LEU A 221 23.72 -14.19 30.78
C LEU A 221 24.61 -15.41 30.53
N PHE A 222 25.81 -15.15 30.03
CA PHE A 222 26.85 -16.16 29.84
C PHE A 222 27.98 -15.86 30.83
N ASP A 223 28.16 -16.75 31.81
CA ASP A 223 29.25 -16.70 32.78
C ASP A 223 30.25 -17.81 32.48
N ASP A 224 31.30 -17.46 31.72
CA ASP A 224 32.41 -18.35 31.34
C ASP A 224 31.98 -19.74 30.83
N VAL A 225 30.91 -19.76 30.02
CA VAL A 225 30.30 -20.99 29.50
C VAL A 225 31.27 -21.70 28.57
N GLU A 226 31.57 -22.97 28.85
CA GLU A 226 32.45 -23.79 28.01
C GLU A 226 31.64 -24.40 26.85
N LEU A 227 31.93 -23.95 25.64
CA LEU A 227 31.35 -24.41 24.40
C LEU A 227 32.26 -25.43 23.70
N PRO A 228 31.70 -26.54 23.18
CA PRO A 228 32.46 -27.46 22.35
C PRO A 228 32.82 -26.83 20.99
N ALA A 229 33.76 -27.45 20.26
CA ALA A 229 34.23 -26.94 18.97
C ALA A 229 33.09 -26.84 17.92
N ASP A 230 32.13 -27.77 17.98
CA ASP A 230 30.96 -27.84 17.09
C ASP A 230 29.85 -26.83 17.47
N ALA A 231 30.04 -25.99 18.50
CA ALA A 231 29.15 -24.87 18.80
C ALA A 231 29.32 -23.71 17.80
N LEU A 232 30.49 -23.60 17.15
CA LEU A 232 30.74 -22.57 16.14
C LEU A 232 29.90 -22.85 14.88
N LEU A 233 29.01 -21.93 14.51
CA LEU A 233 28.25 -22.00 13.28
C LEU A 233 29.04 -21.34 12.14
N GLY A 234 29.32 -22.09 11.07
CA GLY A 234 30.10 -21.61 9.93
C GLY A 234 31.59 -21.42 10.25
N THR A 235 32.13 -20.27 9.90
CA THR A 235 33.58 -20.00 9.98
C THR A 235 33.90 -18.98 11.05
N ARG A 236 34.96 -19.22 11.83
CA ARG A 236 35.46 -18.26 12.81
C ARG A 236 35.76 -16.92 12.15
N ASP A 237 35.41 -15.84 12.85
CA ASP A 237 35.59 -14.43 12.46
C ASP A 237 34.73 -13.98 11.24
N ASP A 238 33.87 -14.85 10.69
CA ASP A 238 32.94 -14.56 9.58
C ASP A 238 31.49 -14.29 10.05
N GLY A 239 31.27 -14.20 11.36
CA GLY A 239 29.95 -14.05 11.97
C GLY A 239 29.17 -12.83 11.50
N TRP A 240 29.84 -11.75 11.07
CA TRP A 240 29.14 -10.54 10.59
C TRP A 240 28.41 -10.79 9.27
N ARG A 241 29.01 -11.57 8.37
CA ARG A 241 28.40 -11.94 7.08
C ARG A 241 27.19 -12.85 7.32
N GLN A 242 27.32 -13.80 8.24
CA GLN A 242 26.24 -14.70 8.64
C GLN A 242 25.08 -13.95 9.30
N LEU A 243 25.38 -13.03 10.22
CA LEU A 243 24.40 -12.16 10.86
C LEU A 243 23.67 -11.27 9.84
N SER A 244 24.42 -10.64 8.92
CA SER A 244 23.82 -9.80 7.86
C SER A 244 22.87 -10.64 6.98
N TYR A 245 23.28 -11.86 6.63
CA TYR A 245 22.45 -12.80 5.87
C TYR A 245 21.16 -13.17 6.60
N ALA A 246 21.23 -13.42 7.91
CA ALA A 246 20.07 -13.78 8.74
C ALA A 246 19.06 -12.63 8.81
N VAL A 247 19.51 -11.44 9.22
CA VAL A 247 18.66 -10.26 9.40
C VAL A 247 18.02 -9.80 8.09
N GLU A 248 18.67 -10.02 6.94
CA GLU A 248 18.05 -9.76 5.63
C GLU A 248 16.85 -10.66 5.31
N ARG A 249 16.85 -11.90 5.84
CA ARG A 249 15.83 -12.94 5.55
C ARG A 249 14.70 -13.00 6.56
N GLU A 250 14.92 -12.59 7.81
CA GLU A 250 13.90 -12.45 8.87
C GLU A 250 12.73 -11.50 8.48
N ARG A 251 12.84 -10.76 7.37
CA ARG A 251 11.95 -9.67 6.96
C ARG A 251 10.91 -10.09 5.91
N THR A 252 10.06 -11.08 6.19
CA THR A 252 9.03 -11.53 5.22
C THR A 252 7.78 -10.64 5.19
N GLY A 253 7.48 -9.91 6.28
CA GLY A 253 6.34 -8.99 6.39
C GLY A 253 4.96 -9.66 6.48
N MET A 254 4.84 -10.94 6.11
CA MET A 254 3.57 -11.68 6.05
C MET A 254 2.90 -11.85 7.41
N PHE A 255 3.65 -12.15 8.47
CA PHE A 255 3.12 -12.21 9.84
C PHE A 255 2.52 -10.87 10.28
N SER A 256 3.22 -9.76 10.02
CA SER A 256 2.72 -8.43 10.36
C SER A 256 1.44 -8.10 9.60
N LEU A 257 1.35 -8.49 8.33
CA LEU A 257 0.15 -8.29 7.52
C LEU A 257 -1.05 -9.11 8.05
N GLY A 258 -0.84 -10.38 8.41
CA GLY A 258 -1.90 -11.23 8.98
C GLY A 258 -2.48 -10.66 10.28
N TRP A 259 -1.62 -10.17 11.17
CA TRP A 259 -2.06 -9.46 12.37
C TRP A 259 -2.79 -8.14 12.09
N CYS A 260 -2.31 -7.36 11.12
CA CYS A 260 -3.00 -6.11 10.73
C CYS A 260 -4.39 -6.40 10.17
N GLN A 261 -4.52 -7.44 9.34
CA GLN A 261 -5.81 -7.90 8.85
C GLN A 261 -6.72 -8.31 10.01
N ARG A 262 -6.20 -9.13 10.95
CA ARG A 262 -6.93 -9.60 12.12
C ARG A 262 -7.49 -8.43 12.94
N LEU A 263 -6.67 -7.43 13.23
CA LEU A 263 -7.09 -6.25 13.98
C LEU A 263 -8.10 -5.41 13.20
N PHE A 264 -7.92 -5.22 11.88
CA PHE A 264 -8.90 -4.49 11.08
C PHE A 264 -10.26 -5.19 11.11
N ASP A 265 -10.29 -6.52 10.94
CA ASP A 265 -11.52 -7.31 10.97
C ASP A 265 -12.26 -7.16 12.31
N GLU A 266 -11.51 -7.12 13.43
CA GLU A 266 -12.06 -6.84 14.76
C GLU A 266 -12.64 -5.44 14.88
N VAL A 267 -11.96 -4.42 14.34
CA VAL A 267 -12.45 -3.03 14.32
C VAL A 267 -13.71 -2.90 13.47
N HIS A 268 -13.72 -3.47 12.26
CA HIS A 268 -14.90 -3.47 11.40
C HIS A 268 -16.08 -4.16 12.07
N ARG A 269 -15.86 -5.33 12.69
CA ARG A 269 -16.90 -6.04 13.43
C ARG A 269 -17.44 -5.23 14.61
N TYR A 270 -16.56 -4.62 15.40
CA TYR A 270 -16.95 -3.74 16.50
C TYR A 270 -17.82 -2.59 16.01
N LEU A 271 -17.42 -1.91 14.93
CA LEU A 271 -18.15 -0.77 14.38
C LEU A 271 -19.46 -1.16 13.68
N ALA A 272 -19.54 -2.36 13.11
CA ALA A 272 -20.72 -2.85 12.40
C ALA A 272 -21.77 -3.48 13.32
N THR A 273 -21.44 -3.74 14.60
CA THR A 273 -22.38 -4.31 15.57
C THR A 273 -23.28 -3.20 16.13
N PRO A 274 -24.63 -3.34 16.08
CA PRO A 274 -25.53 -2.37 16.69
C PRO A 274 -25.31 -2.25 18.19
N VAL A 275 -25.35 -1.03 18.73
CA VAL A 275 -25.36 -0.78 20.17
C VAL A 275 -26.78 -0.50 20.65
N ASP A 276 -27.17 -1.15 21.75
CA ASP A 276 -28.42 -0.86 22.45
C ASP A 276 -28.34 0.57 23.02
N GLY A 277 -29.46 1.31 22.96
CA GLY A 277 -29.56 2.74 23.28
C GLY A 277 -29.17 3.18 24.70
N GLU A 278 -28.73 2.25 25.56
CA GLU A 278 -28.14 2.53 26.88
C GLU A 278 -26.61 2.69 26.83
N THR A 279 -25.97 2.33 25.72
CA THR A 279 -24.53 2.52 25.50
C THR A 279 -24.30 3.95 25.00
N PRO A 280 -23.49 4.79 25.67
CA PRO A 280 -23.24 6.15 25.20
C PRO A 280 -22.66 6.08 23.80
N ALA A 281 -23.33 6.73 22.83
CA ALA A 281 -22.81 6.92 21.49
C ALA A 281 -21.33 7.32 21.59
N CYS A 282 -20.48 6.62 20.83
CA CYS A 282 -19.03 6.82 20.87
C CYS A 282 -18.68 8.31 20.93
N VAL A 283 -17.81 8.64 21.87
CA VAL A 283 -17.42 9.98 22.29
C VAL A 283 -17.15 10.90 21.09
N GLY A 284 -17.91 12.00 20.98
CA GLY A 284 -17.42 13.21 20.32
C GLY A 284 -18.13 13.66 19.04
N THR A 285 -19.31 13.16 18.69
CA THR A 285 -20.20 13.98 17.85
C THR A 285 -20.64 15.17 18.70
N PRO A 286 -20.34 16.43 18.32
CA PRO A 286 -21.30 17.47 18.61
C PRO A 286 -22.55 17.00 17.87
N ALA A 287 -23.47 16.37 18.60
CA ALA A 287 -24.83 16.21 18.15
C ALA A 287 -25.19 17.55 17.51
N CYS A 288 -25.47 17.53 16.21
CA CYS A 288 -25.83 18.70 15.45
C CYS A 288 -26.80 19.50 16.29
N VAL A 289 -26.33 20.63 16.84
CA VAL A 289 -27.18 21.58 17.55
C VAL A 289 -28.17 22.06 16.49
N GLY A 290 -29.36 21.44 16.44
CA GLY A 290 -30.42 21.74 15.49
C GLY A 290 -30.82 20.67 14.46
N ALA A 291 -30.40 19.40 14.54
CA ALA A 291 -31.05 18.37 13.72
C ALA A 291 -32.46 18.05 14.29
N PRO A 292 -33.52 18.05 13.46
CA PRO A 292 -34.88 17.77 13.92
C PRO A 292 -34.98 16.36 14.50
N ALA A 293 -35.74 16.21 15.59
CA ALA A 293 -35.93 14.99 16.37
C ALA A 293 -36.66 13.84 15.61
N ASP A 294 -36.79 13.94 14.29
CA ASP A 294 -37.68 13.11 13.47
C ASP A 294 -36.91 12.04 12.66
N VAL A 295 -35.60 11.90 12.86
CA VAL A 295 -34.85 10.74 12.34
C VAL A 295 -35.11 9.57 13.28
N GLY A 296 -36.14 8.79 12.95
CA GLY A 296 -36.55 7.62 13.72
C GLY A 296 -35.37 6.72 14.04
N THR A 297 -35.27 6.30 15.31
CA THR A 297 -34.34 5.28 15.76
C THR A 297 -34.61 4.01 14.92
N PRO A 298 -33.62 3.46 14.19
CA PRO A 298 -33.81 2.21 13.48
C PRO A 298 -34.28 1.13 14.46
N ALA A 299 -35.22 0.28 14.03
CA ALA A 299 -35.74 -0.82 14.84
C ALA A 299 -34.63 -1.80 15.31
N ASP A 300 -33.46 -1.75 14.65
CA ASP A 300 -32.31 -2.64 14.86
C ASP A 300 -31.14 -1.98 15.65
N GLY A 301 -31.35 -0.79 16.22
CA GLY A 301 -30.29 -0.02 16.91
C GLY A 301 -29.38 0.77 15.96
N HIS A 302 -28.54 1.65 16.52
CA HIS A 302 -27.56 2.42 15.74
C HIS A 302 -26.22 1.68 15.69
N ARG A 303 -25.62 1.53 14.51
CA ARG A 303 -24.25 1.01 14.39
C ARG A 303 -23.27 2.17 14.49
N PRO A 304 -22.14 2.03 15.21
CA PRO A 304 -21.08 3.04 15.18
C PRO A 304 -20.61 3.37 13.74
N LEU A 305 -20.69 2.40 12.83
CA LEU A 305 -20.34 2.60 11.42
C LEU A 305 -21.28 3.57 10.66
N ASP A 306 -22.46 3.89 11.21
CA ASP A 306 -23.37 4.89 10.63
C ASP A 306 -22.83 6.32 10.86
N ASP A 307 -21.95 6.53 11.86
CA ASP A 307 -21.23 7.79 12.07
C ASP A 307 -20.23 8.05 10.93
N LEU A 308 -20.31 9.25 10.33
CA LEU A 308 -19.49 9.62 9.17
C LEU A 308 -17.99 9.67 9.48
N ARG A 309 -17.58 10.04 10.70
CA ARG A 309 -16.15 10.12 11.07
C ARG A 309 -15.58 8.72 11.27
N LEU A 310 -16.32 7.82 11.92
CA LEU A 310 -15.90 6.43 12.10
C LEU A 310 -15.86 5.69 10.76
N ALA A 311 -16.83 5.94 9.88
CA ALA A 311 -16.85 5.39 8.53
C ALA A 311 -15.69 5.91 7.66
N ASP A 312 -15.40 7.21 7.70
CA ASP A 312 -14.25 7.83 7.00
C ASP A 312 -12.91 7.29 7.55
N GLY A 313 -12.81 7.16 8.88
CA GLY A 313 -11.63 6.60 9.55
C GLY A 313 -11.39 5.14 9.16
N LEU A 314 -12.44 4.31 9.13
CA LEU A 314 -12.34 2.91 8.71
C LEU A 314 -11.96 2.79 7.23
N ALA A 315 -12.53 3.63 6.36
CA ALA A 315 -12.16 3.70 4.95
C ALA A 315 -10.68 4.06 4.76
N ALA A 316 -10.15 4.98 5.57
CA ALA A 316 -8.74 5.34 5.58
C ALA A 316 -7.85 4.16 6.03
N GLN A 317 -8.25 3.41 7.06
CA GLN A 317 -7.53 2.21 7.48
C GLN A 317 -7.57 1.11 6.41
N TRP A 318 -8.69 0.92 5.72
CA TRP A 318 -8.81 -0.09 4.68
C TRP A 318 -7.88 0.21 3.50
N THR A 319 -7.79 1.49 3.13
CA THR A 319 -6.84 1.95 2.11
C THR A 319 -5.40 1.62 2.50
N GLN A 320 -5.01 1.91 3.76
CA GLN A 320 -3.64 1.62 4.23
C GLN A 320 -3.37 0.11 4.40
N LEU A 321 -4.37 -0.70 4.75
CA LEU A 321 -4.25 -2.16 4.78
C LEU A 321 -3.90 -2.71 3.39
N ARG A 322 -4.52 -2.15 2.34
CA ARG A 322 -4.21 -2.51 0.95
C ARG A 322 -2.79 -2.11 0.57
N ASP A 323 -2.36 -0.89 0.92
CA ASP A 323 -0.98 -0.43 0.68
C ASP A 323 0.04 -1.38 1.35
N ALA A 324 -0.23 -1.78 2.60
CA ALA A 324 0.59 -2.74 3.34
C ALA A 324 0.59 -4.14 2.68
N ARG A 325 -0.57 -4.61 2.22
CA ARG A 325 -0.71 -5.88 1.47
C ARG A 325 0.11 -5.87 0.20
N HIS A 326 0.02 -4.80 -0.60
CA HIS A 326 0.78 -4.67 -1.83
C HIS A 326 2.29 -4.64 -1.61
N ALA A 327 2.76 -3.89 -0.61
CA ALA A 327 4.17 -3.83 -0.26
C ALA A 327 4.73 -5.21 0.13
N ALA A 328 3.95 -5.99 0.87
CA ALA A 328 4.33 -7.31 1.33
C ALA A 328 4.28 -8.35 0.18
N ALA A 329 3.24 -8.30 -0.67
CA ALA A 329 3.14 -9.16 -1.87
C ALA A 329 4.24 -8.87 -2.90
N ARG A 330 4.66 -7.60 -3.06
CA ARG A 330 5.78 -7.21 -3.92
C ARG A 330 7.08 -7.88 -3.51
N LEU A 331 7.38 -7.94 -2.21
CA LEU A 331 8.57 -8.64 -1.70
C LEU A 331 8.58 -10.12 -2.11
N ILE A 332 7.45 -10.81 -1.96
CA ILE A 332 7.32 -12.22 -2.34
C ILE A 332 7.47 -12.40 -3.85
N ARG A 333 6.87 -11.52 -4.66
CA ARG A 333 7.03 -11.57 -6.13
C ARG A 333 8.48 -11.35 -6.58
N GLU A 334 9.19 -10.39 -5.97
CA GLU A 334 10.62 -10.18 -6.24
C GLU A 334 11.46 -11.40 -5.86
N GLU A 335 11.13 -12.07 -4.75
CA GLU A 335 11.80 -13.30 -4.33
C GLU A 335 11.56 -14.45 -5.31
N LEU A 336 10.31 -14.65 -5.75
CA LEU A 336 9.96 -15.64 -6.77
C LEU A 336 10.67 -15.38 -8.11
N ALA A 337 10.95 -14.11 -8.43
CA ALA A 337 11.71 -13.72 -9.60
C ALA A 337 13.25 -13.81 -9.42
N GLY A 338 13.74 -14.18 -8.23
CA GLY A 338 15.18 -14.19 -7.91
C GLY A 338 15.81 -12.80 -7.81
N GLN A 339 15.01 -11.76 -7.58
CA GLN A 339 15.37 -10.34 -7.64
C GLN A 339 15.18 -9.59 -6.32
N ARG A 340 15.08 -10.29 -5.18
CA ARG A 340 14.77 -9.70 -3.87
C ARG A 340 15.65 -8.48 -3.55
N SER A 341 15.03 -7.31 -3.42
CA SER A 341 15.72 -6.06 -3.12
C SER A 341 15.72 -5.75 -1.61
N GLY A 342 16.88 -5.37 -1.07
CA GLY A 342 16.99 -4.88 0.31
C GLY A 342 16.16 -3.61 0.57
N ALA A 343 15.96 -2.78 -0.46
CA ALA A 343 15.08 -1.62 -0.40
C ALA A 343 13.63 -2.04 -0.22
N SER A 344 13.18 -3.05 -0.97
CA SER A 344 11.82 -3.57 -0.94
C SER A 344 11.48 -4.22 0.39
N ALA A 345 12.40 -5.01 0.94
CA ALA A 345 12.25 -5.59 2.28
C ALA A 345 12.15 -4.50 3.37
N SER A 346 13.00 -3.47 3.28
CA SER A 346 12.97 -2.34 4.22
C SER A 346 11.69 -1.52 4.08
N ALA A 347 11.21 -1.31 2.85
CA ALA A 347 9.97 -0.61 2.57
C ALA A 347 8.76 -1.34 3.15
N ALA A 348 8.66 -2.66 2.93
CA ALA A 348 7.61 -3.48 3.51
C ALA A 348 7.63 -3.40 5.04
N LYS A 349 8.82 -3.51 5.67
CA LYS A 349 9.00 -3.41 7.12
C LYS A 349 8.48 -2.08 7.67
N VAL A 350 8.92 -0.96 7.11
CA VAL A 350 8.51 0.38 7.57
C VAL A 350 7.00 0.56 7.40
N LEU A 351 6.46 0.26 6.22
CA LEU A 351 5.04 0.43 5.92
C LEU A 351 4.14 -0.42 6.84
N LEU A 352 4.45 -1.71 7.00
CA LEU A 352 3.65 -2.62 7.83
C LEU A 352 3.68 -2.25 9.30
N THR A 353 4.86 -1.95 9.85
CA THR A 353 5.02 -1.71 11.29
C THR A 353 4.41 -0.38 11.73
N GLU A 354 4.55 0.68 10.91
CA GLU A 354 3.93 1.97 11.19
C GLU A 354 2.41 1.94 10.93
N TYR A 355 1.95 1.17 9.93
CA TYR A 355 0.52 0.94 9.74
C TYR A 355 -0.10 0.20 10.93
N ALA A 356 0.55 -0.87 11.43
CA ALA A 356 0.07 -1.61 12.58
C ALA A 356 -0.14 -0.70 13.82
N GLN A 357 0.78 0.23 14.07
CA GLN A 357 0.63 1.23 15.14
C GLN A 357 -0.56 2.16 14.90
N ARG A 358 -0.72 2.71 13.69
CA ARG A 358 -1.84 3.59 13.36
C ARG A 358 -3.19 2.89 13.45
N LEU A 359 -3.26 1.63 13.02
CA LEU A 359 -4.46 0.81 13.12
C LEU A 359 -4.83 0.52 14.58
N ALA A 360 -3.85 0.17 15.42
CA ALA A 360 -4.08 -0.05 16.85
C ALA A 360 -4.52 1.23 17.57
N GLN A 361 -3.92 2.37 17.22
CA GLN A 361 -4.38 3.67 17.70
C GLN A 361 -5.83 3.93 17.27
N PHE A 362 -6.16 3.77 15.99
CA PHE A 362 -7.54 3.93 15.50
C PHE A 362 -8.51 2.99 16.21
N ALA A 363 -8.14 1.73 16.47
CA ALA A 363 -8.97 0.79 17.21
C ALA A 363 -9.34 1.30 18.61
N THR A 364 -8.36 1.83 19.34
CA THR A 364 -8.59 2.41 20.68
C THR A 364 -9.43 3.70 20.63
N GLU A 365 -9.18 4.57 19.64
CA GLU A 365 -9.93 5.83 19.47
C GLU A 365 -11.39 5.58 19.05
N ALA A 366 -11.61 4.65 18.11
CA ALA A 366 -12.93 4.29 17.61
C ALA A 366 -13.83 3.66 18.68
N ALA A 367 -13.24 2.97 19.66
CA ALA A 367 -13.94 2.42 20.82
C ALA A 367 -14.07 3.41 22.00
N GLY A 368 -13.47 4.60 21.90
CA GLY A 368 -13.49 5.58 22.99
C GLY A 368 -12.88 5.03 24.29
N PRO A 369 -13.41 5.38 25.48
CA PRO A 369 -12.91 4.87 26.75
C PRO A 369 -12.93 3.34 26.86
N ALA A 370 -13.85 2.65 26.17
CA ALA A 370 -13.89 1.19 26.17
C ALA A 370 -12.64 0.59 25.50
N GLY A 371 -12.04 1.30 24.53
CA GLY A 371 -10.83 0.87 23.84
C GLY A 371 -9.60 0.74 24.74
N THR A 372 -9.61 1.32 25.95
CA THR A 372 -8.53 1.21 26.93
C THR A 372 -8.77 0.13 27.98
N ILE A 373 -9.94 -0.53 27.96
CA ILE A 373 -10.24 -1.64 28.85
C ILE A 373 -9.38 -2.83 28.43
N GLY A 374 -8.42 -3.15 29.30
CA GLY A 374 -7.40 -4.14 29.05
C GLY A 374 -7.92 -5.58 29.05
N GLY A 375 -7.15 -6.42 28.38
CA GLY A 375 -7.20 -7.86 28.43
C GLY A 375 -5.84 -8.41 28.00
N THR A 376 -5.72 -9.73 28.01
CA THR A 376 -4.57 -10.44 27.44
C THR A 376 -5.05 -11.16 26.20
N LEU A 377 -4.20 -11.35 25.18
CA LEU A 377 -4.60 -11.86 23.86
C LEU A 377 -5.48 -13.14 23.91
N PHE A 378 -5.25 -14.00 24.91
CA PHE A 378 -6.01 -15.25 25.15
C PHE A 378 -6.47 -15.48 26.59
N GLY A 379 -6.21 -14.56 27.51
CA GLY A 379 -6.70 -14.66 28.89
C GLY A 379 -8.04 -13.95 29.09
N PRO A 380 -8.58 -13.99 30.32
CA PRO A 380 -9.90 -13.43 30.62
C PRO A 380 -9.92 -11.93 30.32
N ALA A 381 -10.84 -11.51 29.45
CA ALA A 381 -11.09 -10.10 29.16
C ALA A 381 -11.86 -9.45 30.31
N ALA A 382 -11.52 -8.20 30.64
CA ALA A 382 -12.34 -7.44 31.57
C ALA A 382 -13.76 -7.24 30.99
N PRO A 383 -14.81 -7.24 31.83
CA PRO A 383 -16.18 -6.99 31.37
C PRO A 383 -16.27 -5.69 30.55
N GLY A 384 -16.91 -5.76 29.38
CA GLY A 384 -17.06 -4.61 28.48
C GLY A 384 -15.85 -4.30 27.60
N ALA A 385 -14.78 -5.10 27.62
CA ALA A 385 -13.60 -4.90 26.76
C ALA A 385 -13.92 -5.19 25.28
N PRO A 386 -13.77 -4.22 24.37
CA PRO A 386 -13.91 -4.43 22.93
C PRO A 386 -12.94 -5.50 22.43
N ALA A 387 -13.42 -6.39 21.55
CA ALA A 387 -12.63 -7.48 20.97
C ALA A 387 -11.83 -8.27 22.04
N ALA A 388 -12.45 -8.53 23.20
CA ALA A 388 -11.84 -9.22 24.33
C ALA A 388 -10.55 -8.55 24.86
N GLY A 389 -10.47 -7.21 24.81
CA GLY A 389 -9.30 -6.44 25.27
C GLY A 389 -8.17 -6.34 24.25
N ARG A 390 -8.37 -6.86 23.04
CA ARG A 390 -7.37 -6.81 21.96
C ARG A 390 -6.95 -5.38 21.61
N PHE A 391 -7.87 -4.42 21.59
CA PHE A 391 -7.54 -3.05 21.16
C PHE A 391 -6.46 -2.43 22.07
N ALA A 392 -6.62 -2.56 23.39
CA ALA A 392 -5.63 -2.09 24.36
C ALA A 392 -4.31 -2.86 24.28
N PHE A 393 -4.37 -4.19 24.14
CA PHE A 393 -3.17 -5.02 24.00
C PHE A 393 -2.37 -4.65 22.74
N GLU A 394 -3.03 -4.57 21.60
CA GLU A 394 -2.42 -4.25 20.32
C GLU A 394 -1.78 -2.87 20.34
N TYR A 395 -2.43 -1.88 20.95
CA TYR A 395 -1.84 -0.55 21.10
C TYR A 395 -0.48 -0.59 21.81
N LEU A 396 -0.38 -1.30 22.93
CA LEU A 396 0.87 -1.45 23.69
C LEU A 396 1.89 -2.34 22.96
N PHE A 397 1.41 -3.37 22.25
CA PHE A 397 2.25 -4.34 21.56
C PHE A 397 2.91 -3.75 20.31
N ARG A 398 2.22 -2.90 19.55
CA ARG A 398 2.72 -2.41 18.25
C ARG A 398 3.86 -1.40 18.35
N PHE A 399 4.22 -0.91 19.53
CA PHE A 399 5.47 -0.17 19.73
C PHE A 399 6.73 -1.01 19.43
N ASP A 400 6.69 -2.32 19.66
CA ASP A 400 7.80 -3.23 19.39
C ASP A 400 8.19 -3.27 17.90
N GLY A 401 7.21 -3.29 17.01
CA GLY A 401 7.43 -3.52 15.58
C GLY A 401 8.30 -2.47 14.89
N THR A 402 8.26 -1.20 15.32
CA THR A 402 9.05 -0.13 14.70
C THR A 402 10.50 -0.11 15.15
N VAL A 403 10.82 -0.80 16.25
CA VAL A 403 12.17 -0.85 16.86
C VAL A 403 12.85 -2.19 16.65
N SER A 404 12.10 -3.29 16.75
CA SER A 404 12.62 -4.65 16.56
C SER A 404 12.98 -4.93 15.10
N VAL A 405 13.85 -5.93 14.91
CA VAL A 405 14.37 -6.36 13.58
C VAL A 405 15.04 -5.21 12.81
N GLY A 406 15.62 -4.27 13.56
CA GLY A 406 16.19 -3.02 13.08
C GLY A 406 15.19 -1.87 13.15
N ALA A 407 15.58 -0.78 13.81
CA ALA A 407 14.74 0.41 13.91
C ALA A 407 14.39 0.98 12.53
N ASN A 408 13.20 1.55 12.37
CA ASN A 408 12.73 2.06 11.08
C ASN A 408 13.65 3.15 10.50
N GLU A 409 14.41 3.87 11.31
CA GLU A 409 15.46 4.79 10.91
C GLU A 409 16.57 4.10 10.10
N LEU A 410 17.03 2.92 10.53
CA LEU A 410 18.03 2.14 9.80
C LEU A 410 17.48 1.66 8.46
N HIS A 411 16.19 1.31 8.42
CA HIS A 411 15.51 0.94 7.19
C HIS A 411 15.37 2.11 6.22
N ARG A 412 15.08 3.32 6.72
CA ARG A 412 15.07 4.55 5.92
C ARG A 412 16.45 4.87 5.35
N ASP A 413 17.51 4.73 6.15
CA ASP A 413 18.89 4.84 5.66
C ASP A 413 19.20 3.77 4.58
N GLY A 414 18.72 2.54 4.78
CA GLY A 414 18.82 1.44 3.81
C GLY A 414 18.11 1.75 2.49
N ILE A 415 16.88 2.23 2.53
CA ILE A 415 16.08 2.66 1.36
C ILE A 415 16.80 3.81 0.65
N ALA A 416 17.20 4.85 1.39
CA ALA A 416 17.89 6.00 0.83
C ALA A 416 19.19 5.57 0.11
N ALA A 417 19.96 4.64 0.68
CA ALA A 417 21.21 4.17 0.08
C ALA A 417 21.01 3.27 -1.14
N SER A 418 20.02 2.36 -1.09
CA SER A 418 19.83 1.31 -2.09
C SER A 418 18.90 1.73 -3.24
N ALA A 419 17.76 2.37 -2.94
CA ALA A 419 16.80 2.83 -3.94
C ALA A 419 17.13 4.24 -4.47
N LEU A 420 17.61 5.13 -3.60
CA LEU A 420 17.79 6.55 -3.96
C LEU A 420 19.25 6.94 -4.19
N GLY A 421 20.20 6.03 -3.95
CA GLY A 421 21.64 6.31 -4.06
C GLY A 421 22.14 7.40 -3.12
N LEU A 422 21.40 7.73 -2.05
CA LEU A 422 21.78 8.71 -1.03
C LEU A 422 22.50 8.02 0.11
N ARG A 423 23.79 8.30 0.30
CA ARG A 423 24.61 7.62 1.32
C ARG A 423 25.15 8.60 2.34
N ALA A 424 25.25 8.14 3.58
CA ALA A 424 26.07 8.82 4.57
C ALA A 424 27.55 8.84 4.13
N PRO A 425 28.30 9.91 4.43
CA PRO A 425 29.75 9.90 4.26
C PRO A 425 30.33 8.76 5.10
N ARG A 426 31.29 8.01 4.55
CA ARG A 426 32.08 7.12 5.40
C ARG A 426 32.89 8.00 6.36
N PRO A 427 32.95 7.68 7.67
CA PRO A 427 33.92 8.33 8.54
C PRO A 427 35.30 8.07 7.91
N SER A 428 36.01 9.13 7.53
CA SER A 428 37.41 8.99 7.14
C SER A 428 38.19 8.54 8.38
N ALA A 429 39.19 7.68 8.19
CA ALA A 429 40.14 7.35 9.27
C ALA A 429 40.83 8.62 9.84
N GLU A 430 40.79 9.73 9.09
CA GLU A 430 41.34 11.04 9.42
C GLU A 430 40.43 11.91 10.31
N ALA A 431 39.16 11.55 10.55
CA ALA A 431 38.26 12.32 11.43
C ALA A 431 38.65 12.29 12.92
N ARG A 432 39.85 11.77 13.25
CA ARG A 432 40.50 11.90 14.56
C ARG A 432 41.48 13.08 14.67
N GLN A 433 41.63 13.91 13.64
CA GLN A 433 42.44 15.14 13.73
C GLN A 433 41.60 16.39 13.43
N PRO A 434 41.56 17.38 14.34
CA PRO A 434 41.04 18.71 14.01
C PRO A 434 42.09 19.44 13.14
N ASP A 435 41.60 20.33 12.28
CA ASP A 435 42.36 21.27 11.44
C ASP A 435 42.94 20.76 10.12
N ARG A 436 42.06 20.52 9.13
CA ARG A 436 42.34 20.93 7.72
C ARG A 436 41.09 21.40 7.00
N VAL A 437 41.13 22.65 6.53
CA VAL A 437 40.13 23.23 5.61
C VAL A 437 40.34 22.62 4.21
N PRO A 438 39.31 22.05 3.54
CA PRO A 438 39.47 21.53 2.19
C PRO A 438 39.50 22.68 1.17
N THR A 439 40.50 22.69 0.30
CA THR A 439 40.54 23.54 -0.90
C THR A 439 39.75 22.90 -2.05
N ARG A 440 38.89 23.72 -2.66
CA ARG A 440 38.13 23.61 -3.94
C ARG A 440 37.73 22.19 -4.46
N PRO A 441 36.43 21.94 -4.73
CA PRO A 441 36.00 20.70 -5.36
C PRO A 441 36.39 20.68 -6.84
N GLY A 442 37.09 19.61 -7.26
CA GLY A 442 37.23 19.25 -8.67
C GLY A 442 35.91 18.69 -9.24
N PRO A 443 35.76 18.63 -10.58
CA PRO A 443 34.52 18.17 -11.22
C PRO A 443 34.24 16.71 -10.85
N ALA A 444 33.05 16.47 -10.31
CA ALA A 444 32.60 15.14 -9.95
C ALA A 444 32.43 14.28 -11.22
N ALA A 445 33.27 13.26 -11.36
CA ALA A 445 33.07 12.22 -12.36
C ALA A 445 31.77 11.46 -12.04
N GLN A 446 30.77 11.58 -12.91
CA GLN A 446 29.58 10.74 -12.91
C GLN A 446 30.02 9.28 -13.10
N ARG A 447 29.86 8.45 -12.07
CA ARG A 447 29.83 7.00 -12.22
C ARG A 447 28.38 6.57 -12.45
N PRO A 448 28.08 5.75 -13.47
CA PRO A 448 26.74 5.19 -13.63
C PRO A 448 26.52 4.11 -12.55
N GLY A 449 25.41 4.17 -11.82
CA GLY A 449 25.09 3.13 -10.84
C GLY A 449 24.09 3.51 -9.75
N ALA A 450 22.82 3.63 -10.13
CA ALA A 450 21.63 3.36 -9.33
C ALA A 450 20.47 3.30 -10.34
N GLY A 451 19.64 2.24 -10.32
CA GLY A 451 18.48 2.13 -11.21
C GLY A 451 17.67 3.41 -11.17
N SER A 452 17.24 3.92 -12.32
CA SER A 452 16.53 5.18 -12.35
C SER A 452 15.27 5.03 -11.49
N LEU A 453 14.86 6.07 -10.75
CA LEU A 453 13.59 6.11 -10.03
C LEU A 453 12.37 5.78 -10.95
N GLY A 454 12.57 5.89 -12.26
CA GLY A 454 11.63 5.46 -13.28
C GLY A 454 11.71 3.97 -13.66
N ASP A 455 12.79 3.24 -13.39
CA ASP A 455 12.95 1.86 -13.88
C ASP A 455 12.17 0.83 -13.05
N ALA A 456 11.80 1.18 -11.81
CA ALA A 456 10.92 0.36 -10.99
C ALA A 456 9.46 0.55 -11.43
N GLY A 457 9.07 -0.04 -12.55
CA GLY A 457 7.66 -0.11 -12.97
C GLY A 457 6.79 -0.81 -11.92
N ALA A 458 5.47 -0.69 -12.04
CA ALA A 458 4.56 -1.52 -11.25
C ALA A 458 4.75 -3.00 -11.62
N PRO A 459 4.39 -3.95 -10.73
CA PRO A 459 4.39 -5.37 -11.09
C PRO A 459 3.59 -5.61 -12.38
N GLY A 460 4.19 -6.28 -13.37
CA GLY A 460 3.55 -6.50 -14.68
C GLY A 460 3.86 -5.44 -15.75
N ASP A 461 4.52 -4.33 -15.39
CA ASP A 461 5.07 -3.39 -16.36
C ASP A 461 6.26 -4.05 -17.06
N ALA A 462 6.05 -4.60 -18.25
CA ALA A 462 7.17 -4.98 -19.09
C ALA A 462 8.01 -3.71 -19.37
N PRO A 463 9.35 -3.73 -19.16
CA PRO A 463 10.23 -2.60 -19.49
C PRO A 463 10.05 -2.10 -20.95
N THR A 464 9.52 -2.97 -21.80
CA THR A 464 9.16 -2.73 -23.20
C THR A 464 8.07 -1.65 -23.40
N LEU A 465 7.24 -1.35 -22.40
CA LEU A 465 6.15 -0.36 -22.53
C LEU A 465 6.58 1.08 -22.19
N ARG A 466 7.42 1.25 -21.16
CA ARG A 466 7.87 2.58 -20.71
C ARG A 466 8.93 3.19 -21.63
N ALA A 467 9.81 2.36 -22.21
CA ALA A 467 10.92 2.85 -23.02
C ALA A 467 10.47 3.69 -24.24
N PRO A 468 9.49 3.25 -25.07
CA PRO A 468 8.99 4.06 -26.18
C PRO A 468 8.34 5.37 -25.74
N ILE A 469 7.61 5.36 -24.63
CA ILE A 469 6.97 6.56 -24.06
C ILE A 469 8.03 7.56 -23.62
N ARG A 470 9.09 7.09 -22.95
CA ARG A 470 10.21 7.93 -22.53
C ARG A 470 11.02 8.48 -23.69
N GLU A 471 11.19 7.69 -24.74
CA GLU A 471 11.84 8.14 -25.97
C GLU A 471 11.05 9.31 -26.61
N LEU A 472 9.72 9.15 -26.73
CA LEU A 472 8.83 10.21 -27.20
C LEU A 472 8.91 11.46 -26.33
N LEU A 473 8.90 11.30 -25.00
CA LEU A 473 9.07 12.38 -24.04
C LEU A 473 10.51 12.94 -23.97
N GLY A 474 11.48 12.28 -24.61
CA GLY A 474 12.88 12.72 -24.66
C GLY A 474 13.07 14.09 -25.33
N SER A 475 12.09 14.53 -26.13
CA SER A 475 12.03 15.87 -26.73
C SER A 475 11.34 16.93 -25.84
N TRP A 476 10.66 16.51 -24.77
CA TRP A 476 9.97 17.40 -23.83
C TRP A 476 10.93 17.98 -22.78
N ARG A 477 10.71 19.23 -22.40
CA ARG A 477 11.47 19.92 -21.34
C ARG A 477 10.49 20.74 -20.50
N LEU A 478 10.62 20.65 -19.17
CA LEU A 478 9.75 21.38 -18.24
C LEU A 478 9.73 22.90 -18.52
N GLY A 479 10.86 23.50 -18.91
CA GLY A 479 10.93 24.93 -19.26
C GLY A 479 10.06 25.35 -20.45
N ARG A 480 9.54 24.42 -21.25
CA ARG A 480 8.58 24.71 -22.33
C ARG A 480 7.13 24.80 -21.84
N LEU A 481 6.84 24.37 -20.61
CA LEU A 481 5.49 24.21 -20.08
C LEU A 481 4.69 25.51 -20.13
N ALA A 482 5.21 26.61 -19.58
CA ALA A 482 4.52 27.90 -19.56
C ALA A 482 4.19 28.41 -20.98
N GLY A 483 5.12 28.23 -21.92
CA GLY A 483 4.89 28.58 -23.33
C GLY A 483 3.75 27.76 -23.95
N VAL A 484 3.71 26.46 -23.67
CA VAL A 484 2.64 25.56 -24.17
C VAL A 484 1.29 25.88 -23.55
N GLN A 485 1.23 26.12 -22.24
CA GLN A 485 0.00 26.47 -21.52
C GLN A 485 -0.55 27.86 -21.90
N SER A 486 0.31 28.73 -22.44
CA SER A 486 -0.14 30.04 -22.97
C SER A 486 -0.85 29.94 -24.33
N THR A 487 -0.70 28.82 -25.04
CA THR A 487 -1.35 28.60 -26.35
C THR A 487 -2.86 28.43 -26.18
N SER A 488 -3.62 28.67 -27.25
CA SER A 488 -5.08 28.46 -27.25
C SER A 488 -5.51 27.02 -26.96
N ARG A 489 -4.60 26.04 -27.08
CA ARG A 489 -4.88 24.63 -26.80
C ARG A 489 -4.41 24.17 -25.43
N GLY A 490 -3.45 24.87 -24.82
CA GLY A 490 -2.90 24.52 -23.51
C GLY A 490 -2.00 23.26 -23.48
N TYR A 491 -1.75 22.59 -24.63
CA TYR A 491 -0.91 21.39 -24.73
C TYR A 491 -0.08 21.33 -26.02
N ASP A 492 0.97 20.49 -26.06
CA ASP A 492 1.83 20.30 -27.23
C ASP A 492 1.17 19.34 -28.24
N GLU A 493 0.60 19.90 -29.32
CA GLU A 493 -0.14 19.15 -30.34
C GLU A 493 0.72 18.11 -31.07
N ARG A 494 2.02 18.37 -31.25
CA ARG A 494 2.92 17.43 -31.93
C ARG A 494 3.17 16.21 -31.05
N LEU A 495 3.44 16.43 -29.76
CA LEU A 495 3.60 15.36 -28.79
C LEU A 495 2.29 14.60 -28.56
N TRP A 496 1.16 15.28 -28.49
CA TRP A 496 -0.16 14.66 -28.44
C TRP A 496 -0.40 13.71 -29.61
N SER A 497 -0.13 14.19 -30.83
CA SER A 497 -0.32 13.40 -32.04
C SER A 497 0.66 12.22 -32.13
N ALA A 498 1.90 12.40 -31.67
CA ALA A 498 2.88 11.31 -31.59
C ALA A 498 2.43 10.25 -30.56
N LEU A 499 1.96 10.67 -29.38
CA LEU A 499 1.45 9.76 -28.36
C LEU A 499 0.31 8.90 -28.91
N LEU A 500 -0.63 9.53 -29.63
CA LEU A 500 -1.74 8.84 -30.29
C LEU A 500 -1.34 7.93 -31.44
N ARG A 501 -0.15 8.08 -32.05
CA ARG A 501 0.31 7.21 -33.14
C ARG A 501 1.22 6.08 -32.66
N GLU A 502 2.02 6.34 -31.64
CA GLU A 502 3.16 5.50 -31.29
C GLU A 502 2.93 4.74 -29.97
N ALA A 503 2.27 5.35 -28.98
CA ALA A 503 2.03 4.73 -27.68
C ALA A 503 0.60 4.17 -27.56
N TRP A 504 -0.42 4.98 -27.90
CA TRP A 504 -1.83 4.60 -27.74
C TRP A 504 -2.32 3.51 -28.73
N PRO A 505 -1.81 3.40 -29.98
CA PRO A 505 -2.22 2.32 -30.89
C PRO A 505 -1.55 0.99 -30.60
N ALA A 506 -0.33 0.98 -30.04
CA ALA A 506 0.30 -0.24 -29.54
C ALA A 506 -0.59 -0.93 -28.49
N ALA A 507 -1.30 -0.12 -27.71
CA ALA A 507 -2.34 -0.52 -26.79
C ALA A 507 -3.50 -1.30 -27.46
N ALA A 508 -3.85 -0.98 -28.71
CA ALA A 508 -4.95 -1.61 -29.46
C ALA A 508 -4.62 -3.00 -30.05
N ALA A 509 -3.36 -3.44 -29.99
CA ALA A 509 -2.94 -4.74 -30.53
C ALA A 509 -3.52 -5.94 -29.76
N THR A 510 -4.03 -5.74 -28.54
CA THR A 510 -4.83 -6.71 -27.78
C THR A 510 -5.92 -5.95 -26.99
N SER A 511 -7.08 -6.56 -26.75
CA SER A 511 -8.23 -5.88 -26.12
C SER A 511 -7.97 -5.38 -24.69
N ASP A 512 -6.97 -5.96 -24.00
CA ASP A 512 -6.79 -5.79 -22.56
C ASP A 512 -5.54 -4.97 -22.23
N ALA A 513 -4.50 -4.98 -23.08
CA ALA A 513 -3.23 -4.29 -22.82
C ALA A 513 -3.34 -2.76 -22.80
N TRP A 514 -4.42 -2.19 -23.35
CA TRP A 514 -4.53 -0.73 -23.44
C TRP A 514 -4.73 -0.04 -22.10
N LEU A 515 -5.29 -0.72 -21.11
CA LEU A 515 -5.50 -0.21 -19.76
C LEU A 515 -4.16 0.02 -19.06
N THR A 516 -3.27 -0.96 -19.14
CA THR A 516 -1.89 -0.87 -18.62
C THR A 516 -1.13 0.25 -19.33
N THR A 517 -1.26 0.36 -20.65
CA THR A 517 -0.68 1.48 -21.41
C THR A 517 -1.22 2.83 -20.96
N ALA A 518 -2.53 2.97 -20.77
CA ALA A 518 -3.14 4.21 -20.29
C ALA A 518 -2.58 4.63 -18.94
N ARG A 519 -2.48 3.69 -18.00
CA ARG A 519 -1.87 3.90 -16.67
C ARG A 519 -0.42 4.36 -16.80
N VAL A 520 0.40 3.65 -17.56
CA VAL A 520 1.84 3.94 -17.71
C VAL A 520 2.07 5.28 -18.42
N VAL A 521 1.32 5.57 -19.48
CA VAL A 521 1.37 6.86 -20.18
C VAL A 521 1.04 8.00 -19.22
N ALA A 522 -0.05 7.90 -18.46
CA ALA A 522 -0.43 8.93 -17.50
C ALA A 522 0.65 9.15 -16.42
N GLU A 523 1.24 8.07 -15.91
CA GLU A 523 2.33 8.14 -14.94
C GLU A 523 3.59 8.81 -15.51
N GLU A 524 4.05 8.45 -16.71
CA GLU A 524 5.22 9.06 -17.35
C GLU A 524 4.99 10.54 -17.69
N LEU A 525 3.77 10.91 -18.08
CA LEU A 525 3.41 12.31 -18.33
C LEU A 525 3.39 13.14 -17.05
N GLY A 526 2.86 12.59 -15.95
CA GLY A 526 2.94 13.20 -14.64
C GLY A 526 4.39 13.39 -14.19
N TYR A 527 5.22 12.36 -14.36
CA TYR A 527 6.65 12.39 -14.02
C TYR A 527 7.45 13.43 -14.81
N ALA A 528 7.15 13.57 -16.10
CA ALA A 528 7.75 14.58 -16.96
C ALA A 528 7.10 15.97 -16.80
N ARG A 529 5.96 16.05 -16.10
CA ARG A 529 5.02 17.19 -16.09
C ARG A 529 4.79 17.71 -17.50
N CYS A 530 4.23 16.86 -18.35
CA CYS A 530 3.84 17.19 -19.72
C CYS A 530 2.32 17.40 -19.76
N PRO A 531 1.82 18.58 -20.20
CA PRO A 531 0.41 18.97 -20.04
C PRO A 531 -0.46 18.36 -21.15
N LEU A 532 -0.51 17.05 -21.30
CA LEU A 532 -1.35 16.37 -22.30
C LEU A 532 -2.68 15.91 -21.70
N PRO A 533 -3.81 16.02 -22.44
CA PRO A 533 -5.14 15.66 -21.94
C PRO A 533 -5.39 14.13 -21.86
N VAL A 534 -4.52 13.36 -21.20
CA VAL A 534 -4.60 11.89 -21.19
C VAL A 534 -5.71 11.35 -20.31
N HIS A 535 -5.84 11.75 -19.05
CA HIS A 535 -6.92 11.27 -18.18
C HIS A 535 -8.28 11.87 -18.56
N SER A 536 -8.30 13.10 -19.10
CA SER A 536 -9.51 13.87 -19.36
C SER A 536 -10.07 13.77 -20.77
N GLY A 537 -9.20 13.65 -21.78
CA GLY A 537 -9.59 13.56 -23.18
C GLY A 537 -9.43 12.18 -23.79
N LEU A 538 -8.46 11.38 -23.32
CA LEU A 538 -8.13 10.09 -23.95
C LEU A 538 -8.71 8.90 -23.19
N ALA A 539 -8.33 8.70 -21.93
CA ALA A 539 -8.74 7.54 -21.14
C ALA A 539 -10.26 7.50 -20.91
N GLN A 540 -10.87 8.62 -20.49
CA GLN A 540 -12.31 8.73 -20.26
C GLN A 540 -13.13 8.51 -21.54
N VAL A 541 -12.76 9.18 -22.63
CA VAL A 541 -13.50 9.11 -23.90
C VAL A 541 -13.32 7.74 -24.55
N ASP A 542 -12.10 7.22 -24.63
CA ASP A 542 -11.83 5.90 -25.23
C ASP A 542 -12.59 4.79 -24.47
N ALA A 543 -12.65 4.89 -23.13
CA ALA A 543 -13.43 3.98 -22.29
C ALA A 543 -14.95 4.10 -22.54
N ALA A 544 -15.50 5.31 -22.61
CA ALA A 544 -16.92 5.52 -22.90
C ALA A 544 -17.30 4.93 -24.27
N LEU A 545 -16.51 5.25 -25.30
CA LEU A 545 -16.76 4.79 -26.67
C LEU A 545 -16.55 3.29 -26.82
N TRP A 546 -15.61 2.71 -26.07
CA TRP A 546 -15.42 1.26 -26.01
C TRP A 546 -16.63 0.55 -25.40
N ALA A 547 -17.15 1.05 -24.27
CA ALA A 547 -18.32 0.50 -23.59
C ALA A 547 -19.62 0.62 -24.40
N LEU A 548 -19.68 1.56 -25.34
CA LEU A 548 -20.80 1.73 -26.28
C LEU A 548 -20.80 0.70 -27.43
N GLY A 549 -19.75 -0.11 -27.59
CA GLY A 549 -19.65 -1.11 -28.66
C GLY A 549 -19.75 -0.48 -30.05
N ASP A 550 -20.60 -1.04 -30.92
CA ASP A 550 -20.78 -0.58 -32.30
C ASP A 550 -21.19 0.90 -32.40
N ALA A 551 -21.99 1.40 -31.45
CA ALA A 551 -22.41 2.80 -31.43
C ALA A 551 -21.24 3.77 -31.17
N GLY A 552 -20.20 3.32 -30.47
CA GLY A 552 -18.99 4.11 -30.22
C GLY A 552 -17.85 3.86 -31.21
N ALA A 553 -17.91 2.81 -32.02
CA ALA A 553 -16.78 2.32 -32.82
C ALA A 553 -16.17 3.38 -33.75
N LYS A 554 -17.01 4.10 -34.51
CA LYS A 554 -16.56 5.19 -35.40
C LYS A 554 -15.82 6.28 -34.64
N HIS A 555 -16.43 6.79 -33.58
CA HIS A 555 -15.85 7.87 -32.77
C HIS A 555 -14.55 7.44 -32.10
N ARG A 556 -14.47 6.17 -31.68
CA ARG A 556 -13.29 5.59 -31.06
C ARG A 556 -12.12 5.50 -32.05
N GLU A 557 -12.40 5.13 -33.29
CA GLU A 557 -11.42 5.10 -34.37
C GLU A 557 -10.90 6.51 -34.70
N GLU A 558 -11.80 7.50 -34.77
CA GLU A 558 -11.44 8.92 -34.98
C GLU A 558 -10.57 9.48 -33.84
N LEU A 559 -10.92 9.17 -32.58
CA LEU A 559 -10.13 9.54 -31.41
C LEU A 559 -8.72 8.95 -31.50
N ARG A 560 -8.60 7.64 -31.77
CA ARG A 560 -7.32 6.92 -31.79
C ARG A 560 -6.42 7.34 -32.96
N ARG A 561 -7.00 7.75 -34.09
CA ARG A 561 -6.24 8.35 -35.20
C ARG A 561 -5.82 9.80 -34.93
N GLY A 562 -6.39 10.44 -33.90
CA GLY A 562 -6.21 11.86 -33.64
C GLY A 562 -6.88 12.78 -34.67
N THR A 563 -7.82 12.26 -35.48
CA THR A 563 -8.55 13.06 -36.47
C THR A 563 -9.66 13.89 -35.84
N THR A 564 -10.12 13.51 -34.64
CA THR A 564 -11.16 14.24 -33.90
C THR A 564 -10.80 14.22 -32.42
N ARG A 565 -10.87 15.40 -31.79
CA ARG A 565 -10.59 15.57 -30.36
C ARG A 565 -11.89 15.58 -29.59
N TYR A 566 -11.91 14.85 -28.49
CA TYR A 566 -13.10 14.69 -27.67
C TYR A 566 -12.87 15.22 -26.26
N ALA A 567 -13.94 15.72 -25.64
CA ALA A 567 -13.99 15.98 -24.21
C ALA A 567 -15.26 15.37 -23.61
N LEU A 568 -15.15 14.80 -22.42
CA LEU A 568 -16.28 14.20 -21.71
C LEU A 568 -16.91 15.22 -20.73
N CYS A 569 -18.24 15.35 -20.77
CA CYS A 569 -19.01 16.28 -19.92
C CYS A 569 -19.73 15.56 -18.76
N ALA A 570 -19.05 14.63 -18.08
CA ALA A 570 -19.67 13.71 -17.11
C ALA A 570 -19.52 14.11 -15.63
N HIS A 571 -19.17 15.37 -15.34
CA HIS A 571 -18.94 15.86 -13.98
C HIS A 571 -20.11 16.71 -13.48
N ASP A 572 -20.39 16.64 -12.18
CA ASP A 572 -21.41 17.50 -11.56
C ASP A 572 -20.88 18.93 -11.33
N GLY A 573 -21.75 19.80 -10.79
CA GLY A 573 -21.42 21.19 -10.49
C GLY A 573 -20.34 21.40 -9.44
N LEU A 574 -19.81 20.33 -8.82
CA LEU A 574 -18.67 20.33 -7.90
C LEU A 574 -17.45 19.59 -8.46
N GLY A 575 -17.51 19.10 -9.71
CA GLY A 575 -16.44 18.32 -10.34
C GLY A 575 -16.39 16.85 -9.90
N SER A 576 -17.42 16.37 -9.19
CA SER A 576 -17.51 14.97 -8.75
C SER A 576 -18.06 14.08 -9.88
N PRO A 577 -17.69 12.78 -9.92
CA PRO A 577 -18.12 11.84 -10.95
C PRO A 577 -19.58 11.42 -10.70
N ALA A 578 -20.53 12.30 -11.04
CA ALA A 578 -21.95 12.10 -10.77
C ALA A 578 -22.83 12.57 -11.94
N TRP A 579 -22.86 11.76 -13.00
CA TRP A 579 -23.65 12.03 -14.21
C TRP A 579 -25.16 12.03 -13.97
N GLU A 580 -25.65 11.36 -12.92
CA GLU A 580 -27.05 11.41 -12.50
C GLU A 580 -27.50 12.82 -12.10
N ARG A 581 -26.54 13.65 -11.68
CA ARG A 581 -26.72 15.08 -11.39
C ARG A 581 -26.34 15.97 -12.57
N ALA A 582 -26.29 15.43 -13.79
CA ALA A 582 -25.95 16.20 -14.99
C ALA A 582 -26.81 17.46 -15.11
N GLY A 583 -26.14 18.59 -15.32
CA GLY A 583 -26.75 19.91 -15.45
C GLY A 583 -27.42 20.16 -16.80
N VAL A 584 -27.36 19.20 -17.72
CA VAL A 584 -27.96 19.29 -19.07
C VAL A 584 -29.22 18.44 -19.15
N ILE A 585 -30.26 19.00 -19.75
CA ILE A 585 -31.56 18.38 -19.94
C ILE A 585 -31.78 18.18 -21.44
N ALA A 586 -32.29 17.01 -21.81
CA ALA A 586 -32.75 16.69 -23.16
C ALA A 586 -34.28 16.64 -23.20
N ARG A 587 -34.85 17.31 -24.21
CA ARG A 587 -36.28 17.29 -24.55
C ARG A 587 -36.48 16.71 -25.93
N ALA A 588 -37.33 15.70 -26.07
CA ALA A 588 -37.68 15.15 -27.36
C ALA A 588 -38.50 16.18 -28.16
N ALA A 589 -38.20 16.31 -29.46
CA ALA A 589 -38.97 17.10 -30.41
C ALA A 589 -39.86 16.19 -31.29
N PRO A 590 -40.98 16.70 -31.84
CA PRO A 590 -41.90 15.89 -32.65
C PRO A 590 -41.30 15.29 -33.92
N ASP A 591 -40.19 15.85 -34.41
CA ASP A 591 -39.46 15.40 -35.60
C ASP A 591 -38.44 14.28 -35.31
N GLY A 592 -38.40 13.78 -34.06
CA GLY A 592 -37.45 12.77 -33.61
C GLY A 592 -36.08 13.32 -33.21
N SER A 593 -35.85 14.64 -33.31
CA SER A 593 -34.65 15.29 -32.77
C SER A 593 -34.76 15.56 -31.27
N TRP A 594 -33.65 15.95 -30.64
CA TRP A 594 -33.62 16.39 -29.24
C TRP A 594 -33.19 17.84 -29.12
N ARG A 595 -33.71 18.53 -28.10
CA ARG A 595 -33.29 19.88 -27.69
C ARG A 595 -32.52 19.77 -26.37
N LEU A 596 -31.25 20.16 -26.39
CA LEU A 596 -30.39 20.18 -25.21
C LEU A 596 -30.30 21.59 -24.63
N SER A 597 -30.58 21.71 -23.34
CA SER A 597 -30.49 22.97 -22.59
C SER A 597 -29.89 22.73 -21.21
N GLY A 598 -29.00 23.62 -20.77
CA GLY A 598 -28.35 23.53 -19.46
C GLY A 598 -26.85 23.82 -19.52
N ARG A 599 -26.11 23.35 -18.51
CA ARG A 599 -24.68 23.60 -18.40
C ARG A 599 -23.94 22.35 -17.92
N ALA A 600 -22.86 22.00 -18.60
CA ALA A 600 -21.83 21.10 -18.08
C ALA A 600 -20.64 21.94 -17.59
N ARG A 601 -20.15 21.69 -16.38
CA ARG A 601 -19.09 22.50 -15.76
C ARG A 601 -17.82 21.70 -15.60
N PHE A 602 -16.71 22.43 -15.52
CA PHE A 602 -15.40 21.85 -15.20
C PHE A 602 -14.94 20.76 -16.18
N VAL A 603 -15.19 20.95 -17.48
CA VAL A 603 -14.79 20.05 -18.55
C VAL A 603 -13.33 20.32 -18.91
N PRO A 604 -12.38 19.41 -18.62
CA PRO A 604 -10.97 19.69 -18.88
C PRO A 604 -10.70 19.76 -20.39
N TYR A 605 -9.86 20.72 -20.81
CA TYR A 605 -9.49 20.95 -22.21
C TYR A 605 -10.67 21.11 -23.19
N ALA A 606 -11.81 21.63 -22.70
CA ALA A 606 -13.02 21.82 -23.48
C ALA A 606 -12.84 22.72 -24.71
N ASP A 607 -11.94 23.70 -24.65
CA ASP A 607 -11.61 24.62 -25.75
C ASP A 607 -10.80 23.99 -26.88
N SER A 608 -10.26 22.80 -26.62
CA SER A 608 -9.52 22.02 -27.60
C SER A 608 -10.35 20.88 -28.23
N ALA A 609 -11.59 20.67 -27.76
CA ALA A 609 -12.46 19.60 -28.23
C ALA A 609 -13.15 19.98 -29.55
N ASP A 610 -13.19 19.02 -30.48
CA ASP A 610 -14.02 19.10 -31.69
C ASP A 610 -15.43 18.57 -31.42
N VAL A 611 -15.55 17.60 -30.50
CA VAL A 611 -16.80 16.94 -30.10
C VAL A 611 -16.85 16.79 -28.58
N PHE A 612 -18.01 17.10 -28.00
CA PHE A 612 -18.32 16.83 -26.60
C PHE A 612 -19.13 15.53 -26.49
N LEU A 613 -18.63 14.57 -25.71
CA LEU A 613 -19.46 13.45 -25.25
C LEU A 613 -20.26 13.92 -24.05
N LEU A 614 -21.58 14.07 -24.25
CA LEU A 614 -22.42 14.82 -23.34
C LEU A 614 -23.57 13.96 -22.80
N PRO A 615 -23.59 13.69 -21.48
CA PRO A 615 -24.75 13.12 -20.82
C PRO A 615 -25.82 14.19 -20.58
N ALA A 616 -27.07 13.86 -20.88
CA ALA A 616 -28.23 14.72 -20.67
C ALA A 616 -29.39 13.94 -20.04
N ARG A 617 -30.05 14.55 -19.04
CA ARG A 617 -31.21 13.94 -18.39
C ARG A 617 -32.45 14.09 -19.28
N LEU A 618 -33.17 13.01 -19.50
CA LEU A 618 -34.43 13.04 -20.23
C LEU A 618 -35.53 13.65 -19.36
N THR A 619 -36.36 14.49 -19.97
CA THR A 619 -37.60 14.99 -19.37
C THR A 619 -38.80 14.22 -19.92
N THR A 620 -39.11 13.07 -19.32
CA THR A 620 -40.20 12.18 -19.78
C THR A 620 -41.37 12.14 -18.78
N GLY A 621 -42.05 13.27 -18.56
CA GLY A 621 -43.21 13.35 -17.66
C GLY A 621 -42.88 13.19 -16.15
N PRO A 622 -43.87 13.32 -15.25
CA PRO A 622 -43.63 13.27 -13.81
C PRO A 622 -43.21 11.86 -13.36
N GLY A 623 -42.02 11.74 -12.76
CA GLY A 623 -41.53 10.52 -12.09
C GLY A 623 -40.61 9.61 -12.92
N ARG A 624 -40.44 9.83 -14.23
CA ARG A 624 -39.47 9.09 -15.06
C ARG A 624 -38.15 9.86 -15.20
N ARG A 625 -37.01 9.20 -15.01
CA ARG A 625 -35.67 9.78 -15.12
C ARG A 625 -34.87 9.00 -16.16
N GLY A 626 -34.84 9.42 -17.41
CA GLY A 626 -33.98 8.77 -18.41
C GLY A 626 -32.62 9.46 -18.57
N LEU A 627 -31.69 8.80 -19.24
CA LEU A 627 -30.36 9.32 -19.55
C LEU A 627 -30.08 9.21 -21.05
N LEU A 628 -29.56 10.27 -21.65
CA LEU A 628 -29.11 10.31 -23.05
C LEU A 628 -27.60 10.59 -23.06
N LEU A 629 -26.84 9.83 -23.83
CA LEU A 629 -25.43 10.13 -24.12
C LEU A 629 -25.29 10.48 -25.61
N ALA A 630 -24.73 11.64 -25.89
CA ALA A 630 -24.69 12.22 -27.23
C ALA A 630 -23.30 12.73 -27.61
N ALA A 631 -22.98 12.68 -28.91
CA ALA A 631 -21.81 13.32 -29.50
C ALA A 631 -22.21 14.69 -30.08
N VAL A 632 -21.84 15.77 -29.38
CA VAL A 632 -22.21 17.15 -29.74
C VAL A 632 -21.01 17.88 -30.34
N PRO A 633 -21.04 18.31 -31.62
CA PRO A 633 -19.96 19.11 -32.20
C PRO A 633 -19.77 20.42 -31.44
N ALA A 634 -18.53 20.84 -31.21
CA ALA A 634 -18.21 22.10 -30.54
C ALA A 634 -18.72 23.33 -31.33
N THR A 635 -19.01 23.17 -32.62
CA THR A 635 -19.58 24.20 -33.51
C THR A 635 -21.12 24.21 -33.53
N ALA A 636 -21.78 23.39 -32.71
CA ALA A 636 -23.24 23.32 -32.68
C ALA A 636 -23.87 24.68 -32.33
N ALA A 637 -24.88 25.09 -33.11
CA ALA A 637 -25.60 26.32 -32.86
C ALA A 637 -26.29 26.28 -31.49
N GLY A 638 -26.09 27.31 -30.66
CA GLY A 638 -26.60 27.37 -29.30
C GLY A 638 -25.62 26.89 -28.22
N LEU A 639 -24.46 26.34 -28.60
CA LEU A 639 -23.38 26.00 -27.67
C LEU A 639 -22.48 27.22 -27.43
N ARG A 640 -22.16 27.49 -26.16
CA ARG A 640 -21.17 28.50 -25.77
C ARG A 640 -20.17 27.89 -24.80
N LEU A 641 -18.91 28.26 -24.96
CA LEU A 641 -17.83 27.80 -24.11
C LEU A 641 -17.26 28.95 -23.29
N THR A 642 -17.12 28.75 -21.99
CA THR A 642 -16.36 29.64 -21.10
C THR A 642 -15.12 28.90 -20.60
N THR A 643 -13.93 29.36 -20.97
CA THR A 643 -12.65 28.77 -20.54
C THR A 643 -12.11 29.45 -19.29
N HIS A 644 -11.64 28.64 -18.36
CA HIS A 644 -10.98 29.00 -17.12
C HIS A 644 -9.54 28.46 -17.13
N ARG A 645 -8.60 29.22 -16.58
CA ARG A 645 -7.27 28.70 -16.25
C ARG A 645 -7.28 28.20 -14.82
N THR A 646 -6.83 26.96 -14.61
CA THR A 646 -6.72 26.36 -13.29
C THR A 646 -5.50 26.87 -12.54
N LEU A 647 -5.38 26.49 -11.27
CA LEU A 647 -4.15 26.73 -10.51
C LEU A 647 -2.93 26.20 -11.24
N SER A 648 -3.00 25.12 -12.02
CA SER A 648 -1.85 24.59 -12.76
C SER A 648 -1.61 25.24 -14.12
N GLU A 649 -2.36 26.30 -14.47
CA GLU A 649 -2.44 26.92 -15.81
C GLU A 649 -2.97 25.99 -16.91
N ASP A 650 -3.47 24.80 -16.54
CA ASP A 650 -4.19 23.93 -17.47
C ASP A 650 -5.62 24.44 -17.67
N HIS A 651 -6.24 24.06 -18.78
CA HIS A 651 -7.52 24.62 -19.23
C HIS A 651 -8.72 23.81 -18.73
N LEU A 652 -9.75 24.51 -18.27
CA LEU A 652 -11.00 23.93 -17.77
C LEU A 652 -12.17 24.75 -18.31
N GLY A 653 -13.22 24.13 -18.84
CA GLY A 653 -14.32 24.84 -19.50
C GLY A 653 -15.70 24.56 -18.92
N ASP A 654 -16.57 25.57 -18.98
CA ASP A 654 -18.01 25.41 -18.82
C ASP A 654 -18.67 25.41 -20.22
N VAL A 655 -19.42 24.35 -20.52
CA VAL A 655 -20.17 24.17 -21.79
C VAL A 655 -21.63 24.52 -21.53
N ASP A 656 -22.06 25.67 -22.02
CA ASP A 656 -23.44 26.17 -21.95
C ASP A 656 -24.21 25.77 -23.20
N LEU A 657 -25.39 25.18 -23.03
CA LEU A 657 -26.28 24.76 -24.11
C LEU A 657 -27.59 25.54 -24.03
N ALA A 658 -27.93 26.24 -25.11
CA ALA A 658 -29.18 26.96 -25.27
C ALA A 658 -29.95 26.42 -26.48
N GLU A 659 -30.87 25.48 -26.23
CA GLU A 659 -31.73 24.86 -27.25
C GLU A 659 -30.95 24.23 -28.42
N VAL A 660 -29.80 23.62 -28.11
CA VAL A 660 -28.96 22.93 -29.09
C VAL A 660 -29.73 21.76 -29.69
N VAL A 661 -29.80 21.72 -31.02
CA VAL A 661 -30.50 20.65 -31.75
C VAL A 661 -29.57 19.46 -31.91
N LEU A 662 -30.00 18.32 -31.40
CA LEU A 662 -29.32 17.05 -31.54
C LEU A 662 -30.11 16.15 -32.49
N ARG A 663 -29.47 15.75 -33.59
CA ARG A 663 -30.04 14.83 -34.58
C ARG A 663 -29.99 13.39 -34.10
N PRO A 664 -30.86 12.50 -34.62
CA PRO A 664 -30.88 11.09 -34.21
C PRO A 664 -29.52 10.37 -34.36
N ASP A 665 -28.75 10.68 -35.40
CA ASP A 665 -27.42 10.11 -35.67
C ASP A 665 -26.33 10.58 -34.69
N GLN A 666 -26.62 11.57 -33.85
CA GLN A 666 -25.72 12.10 -32.83
C GLN A 666 -26.00 11.53 -31.43
N VAL A 667 -27.07 10.74 -31.28
CA VAL A 667 -27.38 10.00 -30.05
C VAL A 667 -26.58 8.71 -30.07
N LEU A 668 -25.72 8.52 -29.06
CA LEU A 668 -24.89 7.32 -28.94
C LEU A 668 -25.59 6.22 -28.12
N ALA A 669 -26.30 6.62 -27.07
CA ALA A 669 -27.10 5.71 -26.26
C ALA A 669 -28.23 6.46 -25.54
N GLN A 670 -29.30 5.74 -25.25
CA GLN A 670 -30.43 6.22 -24.46
C GLN A 670 -30.84 5.13 -23.47
N ASP A 671 -30.93 5.50 -22.20
CA ASP A 671 -31.41 4.66 -21.13
C ASP A 671 -32.80 5.14 -20.70
N ASP A 672 -33.79 4.27 -20.77
CA ASP A 672 -35.13 4.52 -20.26
C ASP A 672 -35.25 3.94 -18.84
N THR A 673 -35.57 4.75 -17.83
CA THR A 673 -36.09 4.18 -16.57
C THR A 673 -37.55 3.79 -16.79
N GLY A 674 -37.77 2.60 -17.34
CA GLY A 674 -39.03 1.90 -17.14
C GLY A 674 -39.26 1.75 -15.63
N GLY A 675 -40.44 2.10 -15.14
CA GLY A 675 -40.83 1.73 -13.78
C GLY A 675 -40.63 0.23 -13.63
N ARG A 676 -40.01 -0.22 -12.53
CA ARG A 676 -40.09 -1.62 -12.14
C ARG A 676 -41.57 -2.03 -12.23
N ASP A 677 -41.88 -3.00 -13.09
CA ASP A 677 -43.23 -3.60 -13.13
C ASP A 677 -43.62 -3.94 -11.68
N SER A 678 -44.72 -3.35 -11.24
CA SER A 678 -45.24 -3.42 -9.88
C SER A 678 -45.81 -4.80 -9.49
N ASP A 679 -45.44 -5.87 -10.20
CA ASP A 679 -45.97 -7.23 -9.99
C ASP A 679 -45.06 -8.14 -9.14
N ARG A 680 -44.03 -7.58 -8.50
CA ARG A 680 -43.35 -8.24 -7.36
C ARG A 680 -43.48 -7.40 -6.09
N ALA A 681 -44.70 -7.38 -5.55
CA ALA A 681 -44.95 -6.91 -4.20
C ALA A 681 -44.36 -7.91 -3.19
N GLY A 682 -43.30 -7.53 -2.49
CA GLY A 682 -42.77 -8.35 -1.40
C GLY A 682 -41.38 -8.03 -0.90
N ASP A 683 -40.97 -6.75 -0.84
CA ASP A 683 -40.01 -6.32 0.19
C ASP A 683 -39.98 -4.79 0.26
N ARG A 684 -40.35 -4.21 1.41
CA ARG A 684 -40.24 -2.76 1.66
C ARG A 684 -39.43 -2.57 2.93
N ASN A 685 -38.12 -2.50 2.78
CA ASN A 685 -37.23 -1.80 3.69
C ASN A 685 -36.02 -1.30 2.90
N GLY A 686 -35.89 0.02 2.77
CA GLY A 686 -34.78 0.67 2.07
C GLY A 686 -35.01 2.17 1.97
N GLY A 687 -34.21 2.93 2.72
CA GLY A 687 -34.19 4.39 2.68
C GLY A 687 -33.85 4.91 1.29
N ASP A 688 -34.42 6.09 1.01
CA ASP A 688 -34.23 6.87 -0.20
C ASP A 688 -32.82 7.50 -0.21
N ASP A 689 -31.80 6.69 -0.50
CA ASP A 689 -30.45 7.13 -0.84
C ASP A 689 -30.16 6.74 -2.30
N GLY A 690 -30.02 7.75 -3.14
CA GLY A 690 -30.00 7.62 -4.61
C GLY A 690 -28.75 6.96 -5.17
N ASP A 691 -28.76 5.63 -5.27
CA ASP A 691 -27.89 4.88 -6.19
C ASP A 691 -28.76 4.28 -7.30
N GLY A 692 -28.94 5.07 -8.35
CA GLY A 692 -29.74 4.74 -9.53
C GLY A 692 -28.86 4.19 -10.63
N GLY A 693 -28.02 3.19 -10.35
CA GLY A 693 -27.25 2.44 -11.34
C GLY A 693 -28.18 1.79 -12.38
N GLY A 694 -28.51 2.54 -13.44
CA GLY A 694 -29.28 2.02 -14.55
C GLY A 694 -28.43 1.07 -15.37
N ASP A 695 -28.92 -0.14 -15.63
CA ASP A 695 -28.28 -1.15 -16.48
C ASP A 695 -28.26 -0.79 -17.99
N GLY A 696 -28.43 0.49 -18.33
CA GLY A 696 -28.48 0.97 -19.70
C GLY A 696 -27.11 1.29 -20.29
N ALA A 697 -27.03 1.33 -21.63
CA ALA A 697 -25.77 1.51 -22.35
C ALA A 697 -25.10 2.87 -22.07
N ALA A 698 -25.87 3.94 -21.86
CA ALA A 698 -25.31 5.26 -21.54
C ALA A 698 -24.67 5.27 -20.14
N SER A 699 -25.36 4.69 -19.16
CA SER A 699 -24.89 4.59 -17.77
C SER A 699 -23.64 3.72 -17.66
N ARG A 700 -23.61 2.56 -18.34
CA ARG A 700 -22.40 1.71 -18.42
C ARG A 700 -21.22 2.46 -19.02
N ALA A 701 -21.43 3.19 -20.11
CA ALA A 701 -20.36 3.95 -20.76
C ALA A 701 -19.77 5.04 -19.86
N LEU A 702 -20.61 5.77 -19.11
CA LEU A 702 -20.16 6.80 -18.19
C LEU A 702 -19.46 6.22 -16.96
N ALA A 703 -19.95 5.10 -16.43
CA ALA A 703 -19.30 4.40 -15.32
C ALA A 703 -17.90 3.92 -15.72
N ALA A 704 -17.76 3.28 -16.88
CA ALA A 704 -16.48 2.85 -17.43
C ALA A 704 -15.55 4.05 -17.64
N ALA A 705 -16.05 5.15 -18.22
CA ALA A 705 -15.28 6.37 -18.42
C ALA A 705 -14.71 6.92 -17.12
N LEU A 706 -15.54 7.09 -16.10
CA LEU A 706 -15.14 7.72 -14.85
C LEU A 706 -14.20 6.83 -14.03
N ALA A 707 -14.41 5.51 -14.03
CA ALA A 707 -13.49 4.58 -13.39
C ALA A 707 -12.11 4.60 -14.06
N MET A 708 -12.07 4.58 -15.39
CA MET A 708 -10.84 4.67 -16.19
C MET A 708 -10.13 6.01 -16.04
N GLY A 709 -10.89 7.11 -16.05
CA GLY A 709 -10.36 8.44 -15.79
C GLY A 709 -9.77 8.55 -14.39
N THR A 710 -10.42 7.97 -13.39
CA THR A 710 -9.95 7.98 -11.99
C THR A 710 -8.64 7.21 -11.86
N MET A 711 -8.53 6.03 -12.49
CA MET A 711 -7.29 5.27 -12.54
C MET A 711 -6.16 6.07 -13.24
N ALA A 712 -6.42 6.64 -14.42
CA ALA A 712 -5.43 7.40 -15.17
C ALA A 712 -4.96 8.66 -14.41
N LEU A 713 -5.88 9.42 -13.80
CA LEU A 713 -5.55 10.58 -12.98
C LEU A 713 -4.74 10.19 -11.73
N SER A 714 -5.05 9.03 -11.14
CA SER A 714 -4.27 8.50 -10.01
C SER A 714 -2.85 8.14 -10.45
N ALA A 715 -2.68 7.56 -11.65
CA ALA A 715 -1.37 7.29 -12.21
C ALA A 715 -0.59 8.58 -12.54
N GLU A 716 -1.25 9.62 -13.07
CA GLU A 716 -0.63 10.94 -13.26
C GLU A 716 -0.15 11.55 -11.93
N LEU A 717 -0.96 11.48 -10.88
CA LEU A 717 -0.58 11.91 -9.52
C LEU A 717 0.63 11.14 -9.00
N THR A 718 0.70 9.83 -9.22
CA THR A 718 1.89 9.01 -8.91
C THR A 718 3.12 9.50 -9.68
N GLY A 719 2.97 9.80 -10.97
CA GLY A 719 4.00 10.41 -11.79
C GLY A 719 4.50 11.74 -11.23
N LEU A 720 3.58 12.65 -10.90
CA LEU A 720 3.89 13.95 -10.30
C LEU A 720 4.67 13.80 -8.99
N ALA A 721 4.25 12.86 -8.12
CA ALA A 721 4.93 12.53 -6.87
C ALA A 721 6.38 12.04 -7.12
N ALA A 722 6.56 11.15 -8.09
CA ALA A 722 7.88 10.65 -8.48
C ALA A 722 8.77 11.75 -9.10
N GLY A 723 8.19 12.66 -9.88
CA GLY A 723 8.88 13.82 -10.45
C GLY A 723 9.39 14.79 -9.37
N LEU A 724 8.56 15.06 -8.37
CA LEU A 724 8.90 15.85 -7.17
C LEU A 724 10.01 15.18 -6.34
N LEU A 725 9.92 13.87 -6.12
CA LEU A 725 10.97 13.09 -5.45
C LEU A 725 12.31 13.17 -6.17
N ARG A 726 12.32 12.97 -7.50
CA ARG A 726 13.54 13.12 -8.30
C ARG A 726 14.13 14.52 -8.12
N ALA A 727 13.33 15.58 -8.30
CA ALA A 727 13.82 16.95 -8.23
C ALA A 727 14.44 17.26 -6.85
N ALA A 728 13.82 16.77 -5.78
CA ALA A 728 14.33 16.90 -4.42
C ALA A 728 15.66 16.14 -4.22
N ILE A 729 15.78 14.93 -4.75
CA ILE A 729 17.00 14.11 -4.70
C ILE A 729 18.14 14.77 -5.48
N ASP A 730 17.87 15.26 -6.68
CA ASP A 730 18.85 15.94 -7.51
C ASP A 730 19.38 17.20 -6.81
N HIS A 731 18.48 18.00 -6.22
CA HIS A 731 18.87 19.13 -5.39
C HIS A 731 19.70 18.69 -4.18
N ALA A 732 19.27 17.65 -3.45
CA ALA A 732 19.96 17.17 -2.26
C ALA A 732 21.39 16.68 -2.57
N ARG A 733 21.62 16.11 -3.75
CA ARG A 733 22.95 15.68 -4.22
C ARG A 733 23.82 16.87 -4.63
N ALA A 734 23.24 17.84 -5.33
CA ALA A 734 23.99 18.98 -5.88
C ALA A 734 24.30 20.06 -4.83
N ARG A 735 23.44 20.22 -3.81
CA ARG A 735 23.55 21.30 -2.83
C ARG A 735 24.46 20.90 -1.66
N THR A 736 25.44 21.76 -1.36
CA THR A 736 26.29 21.65 -0.18
C THR A 736 25.82 22.58 0.95
N ALA A 737 25.77 22.07 2.18
CA ALA A 737 25.59 22.84 3.40
C ALA A 737 26.42 22.23 4.53
N PHE A 738 26.92 23.05 5.45
CA PHE A 738 27.79 22.60 6.56
C PHE A 738 28.96 21.72 6.10
N GLY A 739 29.57 22.05 4.95
CA GLY A 739 30.74 21.33 4.42
C GLY A 739 30.47 20.00 3.71
N GLN A 740 29.22 19.58 3.53
CA GLN A 740 28.87 18.33 2.84
C GLN A 740 27.59 18.44 2.00
N PRO A 741 27.35 17.53 1.02
CA PRO A 741 26.09 17.49 0.29
C PRO A 741 24.88 17.31 1.22
N LEU A 742 23.72 17.87 0.89
CA LEU A 742 22.51 17.68 1.70
C LEU A 742 22.13 16.20 1.83
N ALA A 743 22.39 15.41 0.79
CA ALA A 743 22.24 13.95 0.77
C ALA A 743 22.98 13.21 1.91
N ALA A 744 23.99 13.84 2.52
CA ALA A 744 24.76 13.29 3.63
C ALA A 744 24.05 13.38 4.99
N PHE A 745 23.02 14.22 5.13
CA PHE A 745 22.28 14.36 6.39
C PHE A 745 21.17 13.32 6.51
N GLN A 746 21.08 12.66 7.66
CA GLN A 746 20.09 11.61 7.91
C GLN A 746 18.66 12.14 7.77
N ALA A 747 18.35 13.33 8.31
CA ALA A 747 17.02 13.94 8.17
C ALA A 747 16.59 14.14 6.72
N VAL A 748 17.53 14.43 5.81
CA VAL A 748 17.27 14.56 4.37
C VAL A 748 17.01 13.19 3.75
N ARG A 749 17.85 12.19 4.07
CA ARG A 749 17.70 10.82 3.58
C ARG A 749 16.39 10.18 4.03
N HIS A 750 16.01 10.36 5.29
CA HIS A 750 14.77 9.81 5.85
C HIS A 750 13.55 10.40 5.16
N ARG A 751 13.49 11.73 5.00
CA ARG A 751 12.39 12.37 4.28
C ARG A 751 12.31 11.90 2.82
N ALA A 752 13.45 11.74 2.14
CA ALA A 752 13.47 11.21 0.78
C ALA A 752 13.01 9.73 0.74
N ALA A 753 13.37 8.93 1.75
CA ALA A 753 12.89 7.55 1.89
C ALA A 753 11.37 7.50 2.11
N ASP A 754 10.79 8.37 2.94
CA ASP A 754 9.34 8.44 3.16
C ASP A 754 8.61 8.83 1.86
N MET A 755 9.12 9.82 1.13
CA MET A 755 8.59 10.19 -0.20
C MET A 755 8.68 9.03 -1.20
N TYR A 756 9.72 8.19 -1.12
CA TYR A 756 9.84 6.99 -1.94
C TYR A 756 8.80 5.93 -1.56
N LEU A 757 8.54 5.72 -0.27
CA LEU A 757 7.47 4.82 0.19
C LEU A 757 6.10 5.28 -0.31
N ASP A 758 5.83 6.58 -0.24
CA ASP A 758 4.59 7.17 -0.77
C ASP A 758 4.40 6.90 -2.27
N VAL A 759 5.46 7.07 -3.07
CA VAL A 759 5.44 6.78 -4.52
C VAL A 759 5.21 5.29 -4.78
N LEU A 760 5.83 4.40 -3.99
CA LEU A 760 5.62 2.95 -4.12
C LEU A 760 4.16 2.57 -3.84
N CYS A 761 3.58 3.03 -2.73
CA CYS A 761 2.18 2.78 -2.39
C CYS A 761 1.23 3.27 -3.49
N ALA A 762 1.45 4.49 -4.00
CA ALA A 762 0.64 5.05 -5.07
C ALA A 762 0.75 4.24 -6.38
N ARG A 763 1.95 3.77 -6.72
CA ARG A 763 2.18 2.94 -7.92
C ARG A 763 1.51 1.58 -7.79
N ASP A 764 1.64 0.93 -6.62
CA ASP A 764 0.98 -0.35 -6.34
C ASP A 764 -0.56 -0.21 -6.34
N ALA A 765 -1.11 0.85 -5.73
CA ALA A 765 -2.55 1.09 -5.71
C ALA A 765 -3.13 1.38 -7.10
N THR A 766 -2.43 2.16 -7.95
CA THR A 766 -2.86 2.40 -9.34
C THR A 766 -2.79 1.15 -10.21
N ALA A 767 -1.83 0.25 -9.95
CA ALA A 767 -1.77 -1.04 -10.63
C ALA A 767 -2.96 -1.93 -10.24
N ALA A 768 -3.30 -2.00 -8.95
CA ALA A 768 -4.46 -2.75 -8.49
C ALA A 768 -5.78 -2.24 -9.08
N ALA A 769 -5.95 -0.92 -9.22
CA ALA A 769 -7.10 -0.34 -9.92
C ALA A 769 -7.13 -0.77 -11.41
N CYS A 770 -5.97 -0.79 -12.07
CA CYS A 770 -5.87 -1.25 -13.46
C CYS A 770 -6.22 -2.74 -13.61
N ASP A 771 -5.75 -3.59 -12.71
CA ASP A 771 -6.02 -5.04 -12.72
C ASP A 771 -7.51 -5.34 -12.57
N VAL A 772 -8.18 -4.66 -11.64
CA VAL A 772 -9.64 -4.77 -11.44
C VAL A 772 -10.42 -4.29 -12.67
N LEU A 773 -10.00 -3.18 -13.29
CA LEU A 773 -10.65 -2.68 -14.49
C LEU A 773 -10.43 -3.60 -15.69
N THR A 774 -9.28 -4.26 -15.78
CA THR A 774 -8.96 -5.23 -16.85
C THR A 774 -9.87 -6.45 -16.79
N THR A 775 -10.29 -6.85 -15.60
CA THR A 775 -11.13 -8.04 -15.41
C THR A 775 -12.63 -7.73 -15.43
N THR A 776 -13.02 -6.48 -15.20
CA THR A 776 -14.44 -6.11 -15.01
C THR A 776 -14.98 -5.23 -16.14
N ALA A 777 -14.19 -4.30 -16.68
CA ALA A 777 -14.68 -3.38 -17.68
C ALA A 777 -14.94 -4.09 -19.03
N PRO A 778 -15.91 -3.63 -19.85
CA PRO A 778 -16.72 -2.41 -19.71
C PRO A 778 -18.00 -2.60 -18.87
N GLU A 779 -18.18 -3.76 -18.24
CA GLU A 779 -19.35 -4.04 -17.42
C GLU A 779 -19.37 -3.16 -16.16
N PRO A 780 -20.56 -2.93 -15.56
CA PRO A 780 -20.68 -2.21 -14.30
C PRO A 780 -19.76 -2.82 -13.23
N LEU A 781 -18.96 -1.96 -12.60
CA LEU A 781 -18.17 -2.36 -11.45
C LEU A 781 -19.10 -2.76 -10.30
N ASP A 782 -18.72 -3.76 -9.53
CA ASP A 782 -19.32 -3.99 -8.22
C ASP A 782 -18.77 -2.98 -7.18
N ASP A 783 -19.33 -2.97 -5.97
CA ASP A 783 -18.90 -2.06 -4.90
C ASP A 783 -17.44 -2.23 -4.52
N HIS A 784 -16.94 -3.46 -4.60
CA HIS A 784 -15.56 -3.77 -4.26
C HIS A 784 -14.61 -3.14 -5.29
N ALA A 785 -14.86 -3.38 -6.58
CA ALA A 785 -14.10 -2.83 -7.68
C ALA A 785 -14.11 -1.29 -7.65
N ARG A 786 -15.27 -0.68 -7.37
CA ARG A 786 -15.37 0.78 -7.13
C ARG A 786 -14.49 1.24 -5.97
N ALA A 787 -14.51 0.53 -4.84
CA ALA A 787 -13.69 0.86 -3.67
C ALA A 787 -12.18 0.74 -3.97
N VAL A 788 -11.75 -0.23 -4.79
CA VAL A 788 -10.34 -0.36 -5.21
C VAL A 788 -9.88 0.82 -6.06
N VAL A 789 -10.69 1.24 -7.04
CA VAL A 789 -10.40 2.44 -7.86
C VAL A 789 -10.37 3.70 -6.99
N ALA A 790 -11.31 3.82 -6.04
CA ALA A 790 -11.35 4.92 -5.09
C ALA A 790 -10.11 4.96 -4.17
N ALA A 791 -9.65 3.80 -3.68
CA ALA A 791 -8.43 3.69 -2.88
C ALA A 791 -7.20 4.15 -3.65
N ALA A 792 -7.07 3.81 -4.94
CA ALA A 792 -5.98 4.30 -5.78
C ALA A 792 -5.95 5.84 -5.84
N LYS A 793 -7.12 6.47 -5.98
CA LYS A 793 -7.24 7.94 -5.99
C LYS A 793 -6.89 8.56 -4.64
N VAL A 794 -7.29 7.94 -3.53
CA VAL A 794 -6.92 8.39 -2.17
C VAL A 794 -5.42 8.28 -1.95
N THR A 795 -4.82 7.11 -2.21
CA THR A 795 -3.39 6.85 -2.00
C THR A 795 -2.52 7.76 -2.88
N ALA A 796 -2.82 7.84 -4.18
CA ALA A 796 -2.02 8.65 -5.12
C ALA A 796 -2.10 10.15 -4.83
N THR A 797 -3.28 10.66 -4.45
CA THR A 797 -3.43 12.07 -4.08
C THR A 797 -2.63 12.39 -2.81
N ALA A 798 -2.71 11.52 -1.79
CA ALA A 798 -1.98 11.70 -0.54
C ALA A 798 -0.45 11.65 -0.75
N ALA A 799 0.03 10.70 -1.54
CA ALA A 799 1.43 10.59 -1.92
C ALA A 799 1.94 11.83 -2.66
N ALA A 800 1.18 12.34 -3.63
CA ALA A 800 1.56 13.52 -4.40
C ALA A 800 1.60 14.80 -3.54
N LEU A 801 0.64 14.97 -2.62
CA LEU A 801 0.63 16.10 -1.68
C LEU A 801 1.83 16.05 -0.71
N ARG A 802 2.10 14.88 -0.12
CA ARG A 802 3.27 14.70 0.77
C ARG A 802 4.58 14.87 0.02
N ALA A 803 4.69 14.36 -1.21
CA ALA A 803 5.86 14.56 -2.06
C ALA A 803 6.07 16.03 -2.41
N ALA A 804 5.00 16.80 -2.67
CA ALA A 804 5.10 18.23 -2.92
C ALA A 804 5.66 18.96 -1.69
N THR A 805 5.06 18.75 -0.51
CA THR A 805 5.56 19.32 0.75
C THR A 805 7.00 18.91 1.03
N GLY A 806 7.33 17.62 0.86
CA GLY A 806 8.66 17.07 1.08
C GLY A 806 9.71 17.68 0.14
N ALA A 807 9.40 17.82 -1.14
CA ALA A 807 10.31 18.41 -2.13
C ALA A 807 10.60 19.88 -1.83
N HIS A 808 9.58 20.68 -1.50
CA HIS A 808 9.77 22.07 -1.07
C HIS A 808 10.62 22.16 0.19
N GLN A 809 10.38 21.29 1.16
CA GLN A 809 11.16 21.26 2.40
C GLN A 809 12.64 20.90 2.17
N LEU A 810 12.93 19.96 1.26
CA LEU A 810 14.30 19.54 0.94
C LEU A 810 15.05 20.58 0.08
N CYS A 811 14.33 21.34 -0.74
CA CYS A 811 14.89 22.46 -1.52
C CYS A 811 14.96 23.79 -0.74
N GLY A 812 14.37 23.85 0.46
CA GLY A 812 14.34 25.06 1.30
C GLY A 812 13.70 26.25 0.59
N GLY A 813 14.19 27.47 0.88
CA GLY A 813 13.68 28.70 0.26
C GLY A 813 13.78 28.71 -1.27
N TRP A 814 14.78 28.02 -1.84
CA TRP A 814 14.93 27.92 -3.30
C TRP A 814 13.75 27.16 -3.94
N GLY A 815 13.17 26.17 -3.25
CA GLY A 815 12.03 25.41 -3.76
C GLY A 815 10.79 26.27 -4.07
N HIS A 816 10.69 27.45 -3.46
CA HIS A 816 9.58 28.38 -3.64
C HIS A 816 9.77 29.32 -4.84
N LEU A 817 10.96 29.34 -5.46
CA LEU A 817 11.27 30.21 -6.59
C LEU A 817 10.91 29.54 -7.92
N ASP A 818 10.61 30.36 -8.93
CA ASP A 818 10.27 29.86 -10.26
C ASP A 818 11.41 29.01 -10.88
N ASP A 819 12.66 29.41 -10.64
CA ASP A 819 13.87 28.71 -11.10
C ASP A 819 13.96 27.25 -10.63
N ALA A 820 13.30 26.89 -9.52
CA ALA A 820 13.28 25.52 -9.03
C ALA A 820 12.33 24.61 -9.80
N GLY A 821 11.35 25.18 -10.51
CA GLY A 821 10.35 24.44 -11.29
C GLY A 821 9.40 23.55 -10.47
N LEU A 822 9.56 23.45 -9.13
CA LEU A 822 8.71 22.61 -8.26
C LEU A 822 7.26 23.07 -8.22
N HIS A 823 7.03 24.38 -8.40
CA HIS A 823 5.69 24.95 -8.41
C HIS A 823 4.84 24.40 -9.57
N HIS A 824 5.44 24.04 -10.72
CA HIS A 824 4.70 23.42 -11.83
C HIS A 824 4.08 22.07 -11.47
N TYR A 825 4.79 21.26 -10.68
CA TYR A 825 4.27 20.00 -10.16
C TYR A 825 3.27 20.24 -9.04
N THR A 826 3.61 21.09 -8.07
CA THR A 826 2.77 21.34 -6.88
C THR A 826 1.40 21.91 -7.26
N ARG A 827 1.37 22.85 -8.20
CA ARG A 827 0.13 23.42 -8.73
C ARG A 827 -0.72 22.38 -9.46
N ALA A 828 -0.09 21.47 -10.22
CA ALA A 828 -0.76 20.35 -10.90
C ALA A 828 -1.35 19.34 -9.90
N VAL A 829 -0.58 18.95 -8.88
CA VAL A 829 -1.08 18.08 -7.79
C VAL A 829 -2.32 18.69 -7.14
N LYS A 830 -2.27 19.99 -6.80
CA LYS A 830 -3.39 20.66 -6.15
C LYS A 830 -4.61 20.81 -7.08
N ALA A 831 -4.40 21.02 -8.38
CA ALA A 831 -5.49 21.04 -9.36
C ALA A 831 -6.13 19.65 -9.54
N ALA A 832 -5.32 18.59 -9.54
CA ALA A 832 -5.77 17.21 -9.70
C ALA A 832 -6.46 16.63 -8.46
N GLU A 833 -6.23 17.20 -7.27
CA GLU A 833 -6.83 16.74 -6.00
C GLU A 833 -8.37 16.69 -6.07
N GLY A 834 -9.01 17.72 -6.61
CA GLY A 834 -10.47 17.81 -6.72
C GLY A 834 -11.07 17.23 -8.01
N GLN A 835 -10.24 16.92 -9.01
CA GLN A 835 -10.72 16.35 -10.27
C GLN A 835 -11.17 14.90 -10.07
N LEU A 836 -12.31 14.55 -10.68
CA LEU A 836 -12.94 13.23 -10.57
C LEU A 836 -13.28 12.84 -9.12
N GLY A 837 -13.66 13.83 -8.32
CA GLY A 837 -14.01 13.65 -6.91
C GLY A 837 -12.81 13.81 -5.97
N SER A 838 -13.06 14.48 -4.85
CA SER A 838 -12.05 14.70 -3.81
C SER A 838 -11.68 13.41 -3.08
N PRO A 839 -10.56 13.38 -2.32
CA PRO A 839 -10.24 12.24 -1.46
C PRO A 839 -11.36 11.88 -0.49
N SER A 840 -12.14 12.86 0.00
CA SER A 840 -13.29 12.61 0.89
C SER A 840 -14.45 11.93 0.15
N PHE A 841 -14.69 12.29 -1.11
CA PHE A 841 -15.65 11.58 -1.97
C PHE A 841 -15.26 10.11 -2.12
N HIS A 842 -14.00 9.85 -2.45
CA HIS A 842 -13.50 8.48 -2.64
C HIS A 842 -13.49 7.65 -1.34
N ARG A 843 -13.21 8.27 -0.18
CA ARG A 843 -13.37 7.58 1.11
C ARG A 843 -14.83 7.29 1.44
N ALA A 844 -15.77 8.13 1.05
CA ALA A 844 -17.20 7.83 1.19
C ALA A 844 -17.61 6.62 0.33
N THR A 845 -17.07 6.49 -0.89
CA THR A 845 -17.27 5.29 -1.74
C THR A 845 -16.73 4.03 -1.06
N ILE A 846 -15.55 4.09 -0.45
CA ILE A 846 -14.96 2.96 0.29
C ILE A 846 -15.81 2.64 1.53
N ALA A 847 -16.24 3.66 2.28
CA ALA A 847 -17.09 3.49 3.45
C ALA A 847 -18.44 2.85 3.10
N HIS A 848 -19.03 3.21 1.96
CA HIS A 848 -20.24 2.58 1.43
C HIS A 848 -20.03 1.08 1.21
N HIS A 849 -18.94 0.69 0.52
CA HIS A 849 -18.58 -0.71 0.35
C HIS A 849 -18.45 -1.44 1.70
N LEU A 850 -17.71 -0.88 2.65
CA LEU A 850 -17.49 -1.49 3.97
C LEU A 850 -18.77 -1.60 4.81
N ARG A 851 -19.74 -0.70 4.65
CA ARG A 851 -21.07 -0.76 5.29
C ARG A 851 -21.95 -1.86 4.72
N GLY A 852 -21.82 -2.13 3.42
CA GLY A 852 -22.53 -3.21 2.72
C GLY A 852 -21.95 -4.61 2.98
N CYS A 853 -20.71 -4.69 3.46
CA CYS A 853 -20.05 -5.97 3.74
C CYS A 853 -20.44 -6.53 5.12
N HIS A 854 -20.69 -7.84 5.17
CA HIS A 854 -20.77 -8.53 6.45
C HIS A 854 -19.39 -8.54 7.11
N PRO A 855 -19.30 -8.27 8.43
CA PRO A 855 -18.06 -8.43 9.15
C PRO A 855 -17.51 -9.85 8.98
N ALA A 856 -16.20 -9.97 8.81
CA ALA A 856 -15.56 -11.27 8.85
C ALA A 856 -15.93 -11.96 10.18
N PRO A 857 -16.29 -13.25 10.19
CA PRO A 857 -16.51 -13.94 11.45
C PRO A 857 -15.23 -13.88 12.28
N ALA A 858 -15.34 -13.81 13.61
CA ALA A 858 -14.17 -14.11 14.42
C ALA A 858 -13.71 -15.53 14.02
N PRO A 859 -12.40 -15.77 13.81
CA PRO A 859 -11.88 -17.12 13.65
C PRO A 859 -12.42 -17.92 14.84
N ARG A 860 -12.92 -19.14 14.60
CA ARG A 860 -13.66 -19.94 15.59
C ARG A 860 -12.77 -20.52 16.67
#